data_AF-A0A1H4U5L3-F1
#
_entry.id   AF-A0A1H4U5L3-F1
#
_cell.length_a   1.000
_cell.length_b   1.000
_cell.length_c   1.000
_cell.angle_alpha   90.00
_cell.angle_beta   90.00
_cell.angle_gamma   90.00
#
_symmetry.space_group_name_H-M   'P 1'
#
loop_
_entity.id
_entity.type
_entity.pdbx_description
1 polymer ?
#
loop_
_entity_poly.entity_id
_entity_poly.type
_entity_poly.pdbx_seq_one_letter_code
_entity_poly.pdbx_strand_id
1 'polypeptide(L)'
;MTLIKTSYNRRSFLKSSTLAGGGMILGFSWIASCKPTPEQIKSIPKEWFNINGFLKIADNGLVTIMSPNPEIGQNVKTSMPMIIADELGVDWKDVVVEQAPLNTDIFQRQLAGGSQSIRAGWSGLRMAGATARHMLVAAAADAWQVDASEITVDNGVISHTASDNSAGFGEMASKAATMEVPEEVALKETSDFNIIGTDKRNVDGPNLVTGKPLFGIDIQEEGMMIAMIIHPPAFGLTYKSMDAEAVKSMPGIKDVFPIDVYPENVEKQWSDGGAIAKLVAIVGDSTWQCMQAKKALKVEWEETSTLESTEGHDEALTKLLNSTSKKPARKDGDVASAFRKADKIIERTYSAPFLAHNTMEPMNFFADVNGERALLNGPIQTPEFLEKTLASRLGLPVEKIDIKMTRMGGGFGRRLYGTFGVEAAVISQKMQAPIKLVYTREDDMTQGTYRPTYKVKYKAALDKEGNLLAWHVKGAGSNDDLLFENRFPAGAVDNYLAEKFNLETVVTTGAWRAPRSNFVAGAEQAFIDEVAEAAGKDPIEFRLELFDRAIKNPVGEPEKNDYDPERYAGVLKLVRDKSGWSNGQGSAKRGVSAYYCHNSYVAQVLDLNDDTDAPKVDKVWCAVDCGIVINPMAAKNQIEGGIIDGIGHATYSEMTFENGQPQHKNFDTYRLIRHKEAPKEIETFFVDNGIDPTGLGEPSLPPIIGALANALYKATGQRHYNQPFITEKSVIG
;
A
#
# COMPACT_ATOMS: atom_id res chain seq x y z
N MET A 1 12.22 -30.45 -7.47
CA MET A 1 11.17 -29.80 -8.28
C MET A 1 9.82 -30.34 -7.88
N THR A 2 8.94 -29.48 -7.38
CA THR A 2 7.54 -29.83 -7.10
C THR A 2 6.70 -29.64 -8.37
N LEU A 3 5.99 -30.69 -8.82
CA LEU A 3 5.03 -30.59 -9.93
C LEU A 3 3.74 -29.91 -9.43
N ILE A 4 3.28 -28.91 -10.17
CA ILE A 4 2.05 -28.18 -9.84
C ILE A 4 1.13 -28.19 -11.07
N LYS A 5 -0.16 -28.48 -10.84
CA LYS A 5 -1.20 -28.39 -11.87
C LYS A 5 -1.35 -26.95 -12.34
N THR A 6 -1.38 -26.75 -13.65
CA THR A 6 -1.64 -25.44 -14.25
C THR A 6 -3.11 -25.08 -14.03
N SER A 7 -3.39 -24.23 -13.05
CA SER A 7 -4.75 -23.77 -12.75
C SER A 7 -5.21 -22.63 -13.68
N TYR A 8 -4.30 -22.05 -14.47
CA TYR A 8 -4.61 -20.99 -15.43
C TYR A 8 -5.11 -21.58 -16.76
N ASN A 9 -6.44 -21.67 -16.83
CA ASN A 9 -7.28 -22.11 -17.93
C ASN A 9 -6.69 -21.92 -19.35
N ARG A 10 -6.73 -23.00 -20.15
CA ARG A 10 -6.73 -23.00 -21.64
C ARG A 10 -7.54 -21.84 -22.26
N ARG A 11 -8.57 -21.36 -21.55
CA ARG A 11 -9.45 -20.23 -21.92
C ARG A 11 -8.77 -18.86 -21.98
N SER A 12 -7.82 -18.55 -21.08
CA SER A 12 -7.10 -17.25 -21.10
C SER A 12 -6.04 -17.19 -22.20
N PHE A 13 -5.43 -18.34 -22.53
CA PHE A 13 -4.53 -18.49 -23.68
C PHE A 13 -5.29 -18.32 -25.02
N LEU A 14 -6.44 -18.98 -25.17
CA LEU A 14 -7.29 -18.83 -26.37
C LEU A 14 -7.87 -17.41 -26.53
N LYS A 15 -8.24 -16.72 -25.44
CA LYS A 15 -8.73 -15.33 -25.49
C LYS A 15 -7.63 -14.31 -25.82
N SER A 16 -6.39 -14.54 -25.41
CA SER A 16 -5.24 -13.71 -25.82
C SER A 16 -5.02 -13.74 -27.33
N SER A 17 -5.45 -14.81 -28.01
CA SER A 17 -5.37 -14.96 -29.47
C SER A 17 -6.40 -14.11 -30.23
N THR A 18 -7.56 -13.80 -29.63
CA THR A 18 -8.65 -13.04 -30.25
C THR A 18 -8.49 -11.51 -30.18
N LEU A 19 -7.55 -10.99 -29.37
CA LEU A 19 -7.18 -9.56 -29.34
C LEU A 19 -6.18 -9.17 -30.45
N ALA A 20 -5.90 -10.06 -31.40
CA ALA A 20 -5.13 -9.78 -32.62
C ALA A 20 -5.88 -8.89 -33.65
N GLY A 21 -7.05 -8.35 -33.31
CA GLY A 21 -7.83 -7.46 -34.14
C GLY A 21 -7.44 -5.99 -33.99
N GLY A 22 -6.42 -5.54 -34.72
CA GLY A 22 -6.37 -4.17 -35.22
C GLY A 22 -5.97 -3.06 -34.23
N GLY A 23 -4.82 -3.20 -33.59
CA GLY A 23 -4.12 -2.08 -32.97
C GLY A 23 -2.63 -2.28 -33.13
N MET A 24 -2.03 -1.68 -34.17
CA MET A 24 -0.59 -1.57 -34.28
C MET A 24 -0.10 -0.75 -33.09
N ILE A 25 0.26 -1.41 -31.98
CA ILE A 25 1.02 -0.78 -30.91
C ILE A 25 2.42 -0.59 -31.47
N LEU A 26 2.60 0.48 -32.24
CA LEU A 26 3.90 1.08 -32.43
C LEU A 26 4.36 1.59 -31.06
N GLY A 27 5.07 0.73 -30.33
CA GLY A 27 5.80 1.10 -29.13
C GLY A 27 7.00 1.99 -29.46
N PHE A 28 6.77 3.17 -30.03
CA PHE A 28 7.78 4.22 -30.10
C PHE A 28 7.82 4.97 -28.76
N SER A 29 8.38 4.35 -27.72
CA SER A 29 8.79 5.12 -26.54
C SER A 29 10.18 4.75 -25.99
N TRP A 30 10.84 3.70 -26.50
CA TRP A 30 12.14 3.32 -25.93
C TRP A 30 13.33 4.16 -26.43
N ILE A 31 13.30 4.74 -27.64
CA ILE A 31 14.48 5.42 -28.22
C ILE A 31 14.16 6.82 -28.77
N ALA A 32 13.28 7.58 -28.11
CA ALA A 32 12.96 8.94 -28.57
C ALA A 32 13.97 10.01 -28.09
N SER A 33 15.04 9.66 -27.38
CA SER A 33 15.97 10.64 -26.77
C SER A 33 17.38 10.68 -27.36
N CYS A 34 17.75 9.75 -28.24
CA CYS A 34 19.05 9.71 -28.92
C CYS A 34 18.85 9.06 -30.29
N LYS A 35 19.48 9.58 -31.34
CA LYS A 35 19.55 8.87 -32.63
C LYS A 35 20.19 7.49 -32.36
N PRO A 36 19.47 6.37 -32.52
CA PRO A 36 20.06 5.07 -32.26
C PRO A 36 21.21 4.85 -33.24
N THR A 37 22.31 4.29 -32.73
CA THR A 37 23.45 3.90 -33.56
C THR A 37 23.01 2.80 -34.54
N PRO A 38 23.68 2.64 -35.70
CA PRO A 38 23.36 1.58 -36.66
C PRO A 38 23.38 0.16 -36.07
N GLU A 39 24.18 -0.07 -35.01
CA GLU A 39 24.22 -1.33 -34.25
C GLU A 39 22.99 -1.49 -33.34
N GLN A 40 22.52 -0.43 -32.69
CA GLN A 40 21.28 -0.43 -31.90
C GLN A 40 20.02 -0.60 -32.76
N ILE A 41 20.05 -0.17 -34.03
CA ILE A 41 18.96 -0.40 -34.99
C ILE A 41 18.90 -1.88 -35.41
N LYS A 42 20.05 -2.54 -35.55
CA LYS A 42 20.12 -3.98 -35.85
C LYS A 42 19.65 -4.86 -34.68
N SER A 43 19.68 -4.36 -33.45
CA SER A 43 19.18 -5.05 -32.26
C SER A 43 17.71 -4.81 -31.95
N ILE A 44 16.97 -4.04 -32.77
CA ILE A 44 15.52 -3.89 -32.59
C ILE A 44 14.84 -5.18 -33.06
N PRO A 45 14.01 -5.82 -32.21
CA PRO A 45 13.22 -6.98 -32.60
C PRO A 45 12.41 -6.72 -33.87
N LYS A 46 12.37 -7.70 -34.79
CA LYS A 46 11.46 -7.61 -35.93
C LYS A 46 10.08 -8.09 -35.57
N GLU A 47 10.01 -9.13 -34.73
CA GLU A 47 8.78 -9.80 -34.35
C GLU A 47 8.77 -10.11 -32.85
N TRP A 48 7.57 -10.16 -32.28
CA TRP A 48 7.30 -10.54 -30.91
C TRP A 48 6.30 -11.70 -30.89
N PHE A 49 6.61 -12.72 -30.10
CA PHE A 49 5.77 -13.91 -29.93
C PHE A 49 5.16 -13.91 -28.53
N ASN A 50 3.83 -13.89 -28.46
CA ASN A 50 3.12 -14.00 -27.18
C ASN A 50 3.22 -15.45 -26.68
N ILE A 51 3.90 -15.66 -25.55
CA ILE A 51 4.05 -16.98 -24.96
C ILE A 51 2.87 -17.26 -24.02
N ASN A 52 2.52 -16.29 -23.18
CA ASN A 52 1.32 -16.30 -22.36
C ASN A 52 0.90 -14.87 -22.03
N GLY A 53 -0.17 -14.69 -21.23
CA GLY A 53 -0.68 -13.36 -20.88
C GLY A 53 0.26 -12.49 -20.02
N PHE A 54 1.35 -13.05 -19.48
CA PHE A 54 2.33 -12.32 -18.67
C PHE A 54 3.60 -11.95 -19.44
N LEU A 55 3.95 -12.67 -20.52
CA LEU A 55 5.20 -12.41 -21.24
C LEU A 55 5.14 -12.71 -22.74
N LYS A 56 5.92 -11.93 -23.48
CA LYS A 56 6.22 -12.10 -24.92
C LYS A 56 7.73 -12.11 -25.13
N ILE A 57 8.18 -12.87 -26.13
CA ILE A 57 9.60 -13.02 -26.46
C ILE A 57 9.83 -12.57 -27.89
N ALA A 58 10.84 -11.73 -28.09
CA ALA A 58 11.26 -11.24 -29.39
C ALA A 58 12.09 -12.28 -30.16
N ASP A 59 12.13 -12.15 -31.49
CA ASP A 59 12.99 -12.96 -32.38
C ASP A 59 14.48 -12.87 -32.03
N ASN A 60 14.92 -11.79 -31.39
CA ASN A 60 16.28 -11.59 -30.90
C ASN A 60 16.52 -12.07 -29.45
N GLY A 61 15.51 -12.65 -28.79
CA GLY A 61 15.59 -13.17 -27.42
C GLY A 61 15.22 -12.20 -26.30
N LEU A 62 14.91 -10.92 -26.58
CA LEU A 62 14.41 -10.00 -25.56
C LEU A 62 13.06 -10.48 -25.00
N VAL A 63 12.88 -10.37 -23.69
CA VAL A 63 11.66 -10.81 -23.01
C VAL A 63 10.93 -9.62 -22.41
N THR A 64 9.71 -9.34 -22.87
CA THR A 64 8.83 -8.38 -22.18
C THR A 64 7.97 -9.12 -21.18
N ILE A 65 8.00 -8.65 -19.93
CA ILE A 65 7.20 -9.15 -18.83
C ILE A 65 6.25 -8.04 -18.36
N MET A 66 4.97 -8.39 -18.26
CA MET A 66 3.91 -7.52 -17.78
C MET A 66 3.91 -7.49 -16.24
N SER A 67 3.90 -6.30 -15.66
CA SER A 67 3.61 -6.09 -14.24
C SER A 67 2.11 -5.87 -14.05
N PRO A 68 1.37 -6.83 -13.45
CA PRO A 68 -0.09 -6.76 -13.37
C PRO A 68 -0.60 -5.69 -12.40
N ASN A 69 0.04 -5.54 -11.23
CA ASN A 69 -0.50 -4.70 -10.17
C ASN A 69 -0.11 -3.22 -10.33
N PRO A 70 -0.92 -2.30 -9.78
CA PRO A 70 -0.61 -0.87 -9.79
C PRO A 70 0.72 -0.54 -9.07
N GLU A 71 1.52 0.33 -9.66
CA GLU A 71 2.80 0.80 -9.10
C GLU A 71 2.66 2.13 -8.36
N ILE A 72 2.71 2.07 -7.02
CA ILE A 72 2.47 3.22 -6.14
C ILE A 72 3.72 3.77 -5.44
N GLY A 73 4.92 3.32 -5.84
CA GLY A 73 6.19 3.64 -5.20
C GLY A 73 6.83 2.47 -4.46
N GLN A 74 6.11 1.34 -4.33
CA GLN A 74 6.54 0.12 -3.64
C GLN A 74 7.43 -0.81 -4.48
N ASN A 75 7.67 -0.48 -5.75
CA ASN A 75 8.54 -1.20 -6.67
C ASN A 75 8.05 -2.63 -7.06
N VAL A 76 6.75 -2.88 -6.97
CA VAL A 76 6.14 -4.13 -7.47
C VAL A 76 6.31 -4.28 -8.98
N LYS A 77 6.42 -3.18 -9.72
CA LYS A 77 6.72 -3.21 -11.16
C LYS A 77 8.08 -3.81 -11.45
N THR A 78 9.03 -3.81 -10.51
CA THR A 78 10.31 -4.52 -10.67
C THR A 78 10.23 -5.92 -10.06
N SER A 79 9.74 -6.03 -8.83
CA SER A 79 9.76 -7.28 -8.07
C SER A 79 8.86 -8.38 -8.65
N MET A 80 7.71 -8.04 -9.25
CA MET A 80 6.84 -9.07 -9.85
C MET A 80 7.48 -9.71 -11.10
N PRO A 81 7.99 -8.93 -12.07
CA PRO A 81 8.74 -9.50 -13.20
C PRO A 81 9.98 -10.30 -12.80
N MET A 82 10.66 -9.96 -11.71
CA MET A 82 11.79 -10.76 -11.21
C MET A 82 11.39 -12.22 -10.93
N ILE A 83 10.17 -12.45 -10.41
CA ILE A 83 9.67 -13.79 -10.13
C ILE A 83 9.50 -14.59 -11.42
N ILE A 84 8.89 -13.97 -12.44
CA ILE A 84 8.70 -14.59 -13.76
C ILE A 84 10.05 -14.84 -14.42
N ALA A 85 10.96 -13.87 -14.39
CA ALA A 85 12.28 -13.95 -15.02
C ALA A 85 13.13 -15.07 -14.43
N ASP A 86 13.11 -15.23 -13.10
CA ASP A 86 13.87 -16.29 -12.43
C ASP A 86 13.36 -17.68 -12.82
N GLU A 87 12.04 -17.88 -12.77
CA GLU A 87 11.44 -19.13 -13.22
C GLU A 87 11.62 -19.34 -14.73
N LEU A 88 11.57 -18.31 -15.55
CA LEU A 88 11.84 -18.44 -16.98
C LEU A 88 13.30 -18.88 -17.24
N GLY A 89 14.24 -18.45 -16.40
CA GLY A 89 15.68 -18.65 -16.60
C GLY A 89 16.30 -17.69 -17.61
N VAL A 90 15.72 -16.48 -17.75
CA VAL A 90 16.27 -15.39 -18.58
C VAL A 90 17.28 -14.56 -17.77
N ASP A 91 18.29 -13.98 -18.43
CA ASP A 91 19.12 -12.94 -17.80
C ASP A 91 18.30 -11.64 -17.64
N TRP A 92 18.35 -11.03 -16.45
CA TRP A 92 17.62 -9.79 -16.15
C TRP A 92 17.97 -8.64 -17.11
N LYS A 93 19.18 -8.62 -17.69
CA LYS A 93 19.58 -7.58 -18.65
C LYS A 93 18.77 -7.62 -19.95
N ASP A 94 18.21 -8.78 -20.28
CA ASP A 94 17.41 -9.03 -21.49
C ASP A 94 15.90 -8.93 -21.21
N VAL A 95 15.53 -8.46 -20.01
CA VAL A 95 14.15 -8.25 -19.58
C VAL A 95 13.71 -6.80 -19.77
N VAL A 96 12.57 -6.67 -20.44
CA VAL A 96 11.76 -5.48 -20.58
C VAL A 96 10.57 -5.58 -19.64
N VAL A 97 10.23 -4.50 -18.92
CA VAL A 97 9.03 -4.48 -18.07
C VAL A 97 8.02 -3.46 -18.55
N GLU A 98 6.77 -3.89 -18.71
CA GLU A 98 5.63 -3.04 -19.05
C GLU A 98 4.58 -3.07 -17.92
N GLN A 99 3.91 -1.94 -17.66
CA GLN A 99 2.75 -1.91 -16.77
C GLN A 99 1.56 -2.50 -17.52
N ALA A 100 0.94 -3.56 -16.99
CA ALA A 100 -0.25 -4.12 -17.60
C ALA A 100 -1.45 -3.15 -17.46
N PRO A 101 -2.33 -3.04 -18.47
CA PRO A 101 -3.64 -2.42 -18.31
C PRO A 101 -4.55 -3.31 -17.43
N LEU A 102 -5.72 -2.81 -17.05
CA LEU A 102 -6.74 -3.66 -16.43
C LEU A 102 -7.17 -4.77 -17.41
N ASN A 103 -7.05 -6.03 -17.00
CA ASN A 103 -7.54 -7.18 -17.75
C ASN A 103 -7.82 -8.34 -16.78
N THR A 104 -9.09 -8.49 -16.39
CA THR A 104 -9.55 -9.51 -15.43
C THR A 104 -9.62 -10.92 -16.01
N ASP A 105 -9.52 -11.07 -17.34
CA ASP A 105 -9.43 -12.37 -18.02
C ASP A 105 -8.03 -13.00 -17.91
N ILE A 106 -7.00 -12.16 -17.76
CA ILE A 106 -5.58 -12.58 -17.70
C ILE A 106 -5.05 -12.47 -16.27
N PHE A 107 -5.26 -11.33 -15.62
CA PHE A 107 -4.67 -11.02 -14.32
C PHE A 107 -5.71 -11.14 -13.22
N GLN A 108 -5.33 -11.78 -12.13
CA GLN A 108 -6.15 -11.84 -10.93
C GLN A 108 -5.73 -10.75 -9.96
N ARG A 109 -6.70 -10.07 -9.36
CA ARG A 109 -6.49 -9.12 -8.26
C ARG A 109 -5.45 -8.04 -8.61
N GLN A 110 -5.66 -7.30 -9.70
CA GLN A 110 -4.87 -6.11 -10.08
C GLN A 110 -5.15 -4.96 -9.09
N LEU A 111 -4.69 -5.12 -7.86
CA LEU A 111 -4.93 -4.23 -6.74
C LEU A 111 -3.65 -4.03 -5.94
N ALA A 112 -3.36 -2.79 -5.56
CA ALA A 112 -2.28 -2.46 -4.62
C ALA A 112 -2.89 -2.09 -3.27
N GLY A 113 -2.78 -2.95 -2.25
CA GLY A 113 -3.40 -2.71 -0.95
C GLY A 113 -3.40 -3.96 -0.05
N GLY A 114 -3.32 -3.73 1.26
CA GLY A 114 -3.23 -4.78 2.29
C GLY A 114 -1.92 -5.58 2.26
N SER A 115 -0.90 -5.06 1.58
CA SER A 115 0.39 -5.70 1.35
C SER A 115 0.29 -7.10 0.74
N GLN A 116 -0.60 -7.28 -0.24
CA GLN A 116 -0.87 -8.60 -0.83
C GLN A 116 -0.26 -8.83 -2.21
N SER A 117 0.27 -7.80 -2.88
CA SER A 117 0.68 -7.88 -4.28
C SER A 117 1.63 -9.05 -4.56
N ILE A 118 2.74 -9.16 -3.81
CA ILE A 118 3.68 -10.27 -3.97
C ILE A 118 3.10 -11.59 -3.46
N ARG A 119 2.60 -11.66 -2.21
CA ARG A 119 2.13 -12.93 -1.63
C ARG A 119 0.98 -13.58 -2.42
N ALA A 120 0.05 -12.80 -2.94
CA ALA A 120 -1.06 -13.31 -3.75
C ALA A 120 -0.63 -13.65 -5.18
N GLY A 121 0.40 -12.95 -5.69
CA GLY A 121 0.97 -13.21 -7.00
C GLY A 121 2.00 -14.34 -7.04
N TRP A 122 2.57 -14.74 -5.89
CA TRP A 122 3.72 -15.64 -5.81
C TRP A 122 3.59 -16.89 -6.66
N SER A 123 2.55 -17.70 -6.40
CA SER A 123 2.32 -18.94 -7.15
C SER A 123 2.03 -18.69 -8.63
N GLY A 124 1.15 -17.74 -8.95
CA GLY A 124 0.75 -17.44 -10.33
C GLY A 124 1.88 -16.90 -11.21
N LEU A 125 2.72 -16.01 -10.66
CA LEU A 125 3.87 -15.44 -11.35
C LEU A 125 4.95 -16.51 -11.57
N ARG A 126 5.21 -17.36 -10.56
CA ARG A 126 6.19 -18.45 -10.72
C ARG A 126 5.76 -19.43 -11.80
N MET A 127 4.49 -19.82 -11.77
CA MET A 127 3.90 -20.70 -12.78
C MET A 127 3.95 -20.07 -14.17
N ALA A 128 3.71 -18.76 -14.33
CA ALA A 128 3.82 -18.09 -15.63
C ALA A 128 5.24 -18.20 -16.24
N GLY A 129 6.29 -18.02 -15.42
CA GLY A 129 7.68 -18.20 -15.86
C GLY A 129 8.03 -19.66 -16.17
N ALA A 130 7.63 -20.59 -15.30
CA ALA A 130 7.91 -22.02 -15.46
C ALA A 130 7.20 -22.62 -16.68
N THR A 131 5.96 -22.21 -16.96
CA THR A 131 5.22 -22.62 -18.16
C THR A 131 5.91 -22.15 -19.43
N ALA A 132 6.36 -20.89 -19.47
CA ALA A 132 7.10 -20.37 -20.61
C ALA A 132 8.43 -21.11 -20.82
N ARG A 133 9.18 -21.38 -19.74
CA ARG A 133 10.39 -22.22 -19.78
C ARG A 133 10.10 -23.60 -20.35
N HIS A 134 9.02 -24.25 -19.90
CA HIS A 134 8.62 -25.56 -20.40
C HIS A 134 8.32 -25.56 -21.90
N MET A 135 7.56 -24.56 -22.39
CA MET A 135 7.22 -24.44 -23.81
C MET A 135 8.46 -24.19 -24.69
N LEU A 136 9.43 -23.40 -24.20
CA LEU A 136 10.71 -23.18 -24.87
C LEU A 136 11.55 -24.47 -24.93
N VAL A 137 11.65 -25.20 -23.82
CA VAL A 137 12.35 -26.49 -23.76
C VAL A 137 11.69 -27.52 -24.68
N ALA A 138 10.36 -27.59 -24.70
CA ALA A 138 9.63 -28.47 -25.60
C ALA A 138 9.87 -28.12 -27.08
N ALA A 139 9.90 -26.83 -27.41
CA ALA A 139 10.22 -26.38 -28.76
C ALA A 139 11.65 -26.76 -29.18
N ALA A 140 12.62 -26.63 -28.27
CA ALA A 140 14.00 -27.06 -28.51
C ALA A 140 14.13 -28.59 -28.60
N ALA A 141 13.44 -29.35 -27.75
CA ALA A 141 13.39 -30.81 -27.80
C ALA A 141 12.85 -31.31 -29.15
N ASP A 142 11.77 -30.72 -29.64
CA ASP A 142 11.20 -31.00 -30.97
C ASP A 142 12.19 -30.62 -32.09
N ALA A 143 12.85 -29.46 -31.98
CA ALA A 143 13.82 -29.02 -32.98
C ALA A 143 15.07 -29.92 -33.04
N TRP A 144 15.55 -30.41 -31.90
CA TRP A 144 16.77 -31.20 -31.77
C TRP A 144 16.52 -32.72 -31.79
N GLN A 145 15.26 -33.15 -31.69
CA GLN A 145 14.84 -34.55 -31.60
C GLN A 145 15.50 -35.27 -30.39
N VAL A 146 15.50 -34.60 -29.23
CA VAL A 146 16.07 -35.10 -27.97
C VAL A 146 15.02 -35.11 -26.86
N ASP A 147 15.32 -35.76 -25.73
CA ASP A 147 14.42 -35.73 -24.57
C ASP A 147 14.46 -34.36 -23.89
N ALA A 148 13.29 -33.78 -23.63
CA ALA A 148 13.15 -32.49 -22.95
C ALA A 148 13.78 -32.48 -21.55
N SER A 149 13.86 -33.64 -20.88
CA SER A 149 14.48 -33.78 -19.55
C SER A 149 16.01 -33.65 -19.57
N GLU A 150 16.64 -33.75 -20.74
CA GLU A 150 18.10 -33.60 -20.92
C GLU A 150 18.49 -32.14 -21.24
N ILE A 151 17.50 -31.26 -21.46
CA ILE A 151 17.70 -29.86 -21.83
C ILE A 151 17.76 -28.97 -20.58
N THR A 152 18.75 -28.09 -20.54
CA THR A 152 18.89 -27.07 -19.49
C THR A 152 18.60 -25.67 -20.03
N VAL A 153 18.19 -24.78 -19.12
CA VAL A 153 17.97 -23.36 -19.41
C VAL A 153 18.74 -22.54 -18.40
N ASP A 154 19.63 -21.69 -18.88
CA ASP A 154 20.37 -20.74 -18.05
C ASP A 154 20.61 -19.44 -18.82
N ASN A 155 20.37 -18.30 -18.17
CA ASN A 155 20.60 -16.97 -18.72
C ASN A 155 20.07 -16.74 -20.15
N GLY A 156 18.86 -17.24 -20.44
CA GLY A 156 18.22 -17.10 -21.75
C GLY A 156 18.72 -18.05 -22.84
N VAL A 157 19.61 -18.98 -22.48
CA VAL A 157 20.19 -19.98 -23.37
C VAL A 157 19.63 -21.36 -23.02
N ILE A 158 19.11 -22.04 -24.03
CA ILE A 158 18.63 -23.42 -23.98
C ILE A 158 19.79 -24.30 -24.48
N SER A 159 20.16 -25.34 -23.74
CA SER A 159 21.32 -26.18 -24.08
C SER A 159 21.02 -27.66 -23.90
N HIS A 160 21.59 -28.49 -24.78
CA HIS A 160 21.58 -29.95 -24.66
C HIS A 160 23.00 -30.49 -24.77
N THR A 161 23.53 -30.99 -23.64
CA THR A 161 24.95 -31.35 -23.52
C THR A 161 25.34 -32.53 -24.41
N ALA A 162 24.48 -33.55 -24.55
CA ALA A 162 24.86 -34.78 -25.25
C ALA A 162 24.98 -34.58 -26.77
N SER A 163 24.27 -33.60 -27.34
CA SER A 163 24.33 -33.28 -28.77
C SER A 163 25.10 -32.00 -29.09
N ASP A 164 25.63 -31.29 -28.09
CA ASP A 164 26.27 -29.98 -28.23
C ASP A 164 25.38 -28.92 -28.92
N ASN A 165 24.06 -29.05 -28.78
CA ASN A 165 23.10 -28.09 -29.32
C ASN A 165 22.84 -26.97 -28.31
N SER A 166 22.75 -25.74 -28.81
CA SER A 166 22.36 -24.56 -28.02
C SER A 166 21.54 -23.59 -28.86
N ALA A 167 20.57 -22.92 -28.24
CA ALA A 167 19.79 -21.86 -28.87
C ALA A 167 19.40 -20.78 -27.86
N GLY A 168 19.25 -19.54 -28.32
CA GLY A 168 18.62 -18.48 -27.54
C GLY A 168 17.09 -18.60 -27.54
N PHE A 169 16.42 -17.94 -26.61
CA PHE A 169 14.95 -17.94 -26.56
C PHE A 169 14.28 -17.46 -27.85
N GLY A 170 14.86 -16.48 -28.54
CA GLY A 170 14.28 -15.94 -29.77
C GLY A 170 14.14 -16.97 -30.89
N GLU A 171 15.08 -17.91 -30.97
CA GLU A 171 15.09 -18.98 -31.97
C GLU A 171 13.95 -19.99 -31.74
N MET A 172 13.54 -20.17 -30.48
CA MET A 172 12.49 -21.12 -30.10
C MET A 172 11.12 -20.45 -29.87
N ALA A 173 11.08 -19.12 -29.73
CA ALA A 173 9.89 -18.37 -29.33
C ALA A 173 8.68 -18.56 -30.27
N SER A 174 8.92 -18.52 -31.59
CA SER A 174 7.86 -18.70 -32.58
C SER A 174 7.19 -20.08 -32.48
N LYS A 175 8.00 -21.14 -32.38
CA LYS A 175 7.50 -22.52 -32.20
C LYS A 175 6.82 -22.68 -30.84
N ALA A 176 7.46 -22.21 -29.77
CA ALA A 176 6.93 -22.29 -28.41
C ALA A 176 5.55 -21.65 -28.31
N ALA A 177 5.32 -20.48 -28.93
CA ALA A 177 4.03 -19.78 -28.93
C ALA A 177 2.88 -20.59 -29.58
N THR A 178 3.18 -21.61 -30.39
CA THR A 178 2.18 -22.48 -31.03
C THR A 178 1.95 -23.80 -30.29
N MET A 179 2.74 -24.10 -29.27
CA MET A 179 2.63 -25.35 -28.52
C MET A 179 1.45 -25.32 -27.56
N GLU A 180 0.92 -26.50 -27.23
CA GLU A 180 -0.08 -26.62 -26.18
C GLU A 180 0.51 -26.24 -24.82
N VAL A 181 -0.26 -25.48 -24.04
CA VAL A 181 0.10 -25.18 -22.65
C VAL A 181 0.07 -26.48 -21.84
N PRO A 182 1.15 -26.84 -21.12
CA PRO A 182 1.22 -28.06 -20.33
C PRO A 182 0.18 -28.07 -19.21
N GLU A 183 -0.34 -29.25 -18.84
CA GLU A 183 -1.28 -29.39 -17.71
C GLU A 183 -0.59 -29.34 -16.34
N GLU A 184 0.70 -29.64 -16.29
CA GLU A 184 1.53 -29.60 -15.09
C GLU A 184 2.91 -29.02 -15.41
N VAL A 185 3.44 -28.18 -14.52
CA VAL A 185 4.78 -27.61 -14.66
C VAL A 185 5.58 -27.78 -13.38
N ALA A 186 6.88 -27.99 -13.52
CA ALA A 186 7.80 -28.08 -12.41
C ALA A 186 8.32 -26.68 -12.06
N LEU A 187 8.18 -26.25 -10.80
CA LEU A 187 8.79 -25.00 -10.34
C LEU A 187 10.25 -25.24 -9.92
N LYS A 188 11.09 -24.20 -10.04
CA LYS A 188 12.44 -24.21 -9.45
C LYS A 188 12.37 -24.43 -7.93
N GLU A 189 13.41 -25.00 -7.33
CA GLU A 189 13.56 -24.92 -5.88
C GLU A 189 14.08 -23.53 -5.49
N THR A 190 13.81 -23.10 -4.25
CA THR A 190 14.23 -21.77 -3.79
C THR A 190 15.75 -21.59 -3.77
N SER A 191 16.50 -22.69 -3.64
CA SER A 191 17.97 -22.72 -3.76
C SER A 191 18.47 -22.46 -5.18
N ASP A 192 17.61 -22.60 -6.19
CA ASP A 192 17.97 -22.51 -7.61
C ASP A 192 17.62 -21.13 -8.21
N PHE A 193 17.22 -20.19 -7.35
CA PHE A 193 16.93 -18.81 -7.73
C PHE A 193 18.22 -18.03 -8.02
N ASN A 194 18.24 -17.35 -9.17
CA ASN A 194 19.38 -16.54 -9.63
C ASN A 194 19.07 -15.03 -9.68
N ILE A 195 17.80 -14.66 -9.60
CA ILE A 195 17.31 -13.27 -9.67
C ILE A 195 16.59 -12.88 -8.37
N ILE A 196 15.67 -13.71 -7.87
CA ILE A 196 15.01 -13.54 -6.57
C ILE A 196 16.08 -13.54 -5.47
N GLY A 197 15.96 -12.64 -4.51
CA GLY A 197 16.96 -12.46 -3.45
C GLY A 197 18.16 -11.63 -3.86
N THR A 198 18.20 -11.10 -5.08
CA THR A 198 19.28 -10.20 -5.56
C THR A 198 18.81 -8.76 -5.75
N ASP A 199 19.74 -7.82 -5.60
CA ASP A 199 19.46 -6.39 -5.76
C ASP A 199 19.21 -6.02 -7.22
N LYS A 200 17.99 -5.57 -7.53
CA LYS A 200 17.65 -5.00 -8.84
C LYS A 200 17.17 -3.56 -8.68
N ARG A 201 17.69 -2.67 -9.53
CA ARG A 201 17.26 -1.28 -9.57
C ARG A 201 15.84 -1.17 -10.11
N ASN A 202 15.13 -0.13 -9.69
CA ASN A 202 13.80 0.18 -10.20
C ASN A 202 13.84 0.35 -11.72
N VAL A 203 13.02 -0.42 -12.44
CA VAL A 203 12.92 -0.38 -13.91
C VAL A 203 12.46 0.99 -14.45
N ASP A 204 11.69 1.75 -13.67
CA ASP A 204 11.32 3.13 -14.00
C ASP A 204 12.40 4.15 -13.58
N GLY A 205 13.45 3.72 -12.88
CA GLY A 205 14.50 4.58 -12.32
C GLY A 205 15.08 5.58 -13.32
N PRO A 206 15.55 5.13 -14.51
CA PRO A 206 16.05 6.03 -15.54
C PRO A 206 15.02 7.09 -15.99
N ASN A 207 13.76 6.69 -16.14
CA ASN A 207 12.68 7.59 -16.54
C ASN A 207 12.36 8.62 -15.45
N LEU A 208 12.40 8.21 -14.17
CA LEU A 208 12.20 9.10 -13.03
C LEU A 208 13.28 10.17 -12.93
N VAL A 209 14.57 9.79 -12.98
CA VAL A 209 15.68 10.75 -12.81
C VAL A 209 15.88 11.66 -14.03
N THR A 210 15.33 11.30 -15.19
CA THR A 210 15.38 12.11 -16.42
C THR A 210 14.10 12.91 -16.69
N GLY A 211 13.09 12.82 -15.81
CA GLY A 211 11.84 13.56 -15.96
C GLY A 211 10.99 13.12 -17.14
N LYS A 212 11.04 11.83 -17.51
CA LYS A 212 10.15 11.29 -18.54
C LYS A 212 8.71 11.18 -18.00
N PRO A 213 7.68 11.46 -18.83
CA PRO A 213 6.28 11.30 -18.46
C PRO A 213 5.97 9.90 -17.93
N LEU A 214 5.47 9.81 -16.70
CA LEU A 214 5.09 8.54 -16.05
C LEU A 214 3.82 8.64 -15.22
N PHE A 215 3.48 9.85 -14.78
CA PHE A 215 2.40 10.13 -13.83
C PHE A 215 1.14 10.57 -14.58
N GLY A 216 -0.03 10.47 -13.92
CA GLY A 216 -1.29 10.85 -14.57
C GLY A 216 -1.34 12.33 -14.96
N ILE A 217 -0.65 13.19 -14.20
CA ILE A 217 -0.57 14.61 -14.49
C ILE A 217 0.15 14.93 -15.81
N ASP A 218 1.04 14.03 -16.25
CA ASP A 218 1.85 14.19 -17.45
C ASP A 218 1.07 13.89 -18.74
N ILE A 219 -0.12 13.29 -18.64
CA ILE A 219 -0.94 12.90 -19.80
C ILE A 219 -1.33 14.13 -20.62
N GLN A 220 -1.15 14.05 -21.94
CA GLN A 220 -1.55 15.05 -22.91
C GLN A 220 -2.16 14.33 -24.11
N GLU A 221 -3.38 14.71 -24.48
CA GLU A 221 -4.12 14.13 -25.62
C GLU A 221 -4.69 15.25 -26.48
N GLU A 222 -4.90 14.98 -27.77
CA GLU A 222 -5.49 15.95 -28.69
C GLU A 222 -6.92 16.30 -28.28
N GLY A 223 -7.26 17.59 -28.29
CA GLY A 223 -8.59 18.08 -27.88
C GLY A 223 -8.88 18.00 -26.38
N MET A 224 -7.90 17.60 -25.56
CA MET A 224 -8.06 17.49 -24.10
C MET A 224 -8.27 18.85 -23.44
N MET A 225 -9.27 18.94 -22.56
CA MET A 225 -9.52 20.09 -21.69
C MET A 225 -9.14 19.78 -20.23
N ILE A 226 -8.91 20.81 -19.44
CA ILE A 226 -8.66 20.70 -18.00
C ILE A 226 -9.97 20.84 -17.25
N ALA A 227 -10.20 19.94 -16.30
CA ALA A 227 -11.26 20.07 -15.31
C ALA A 227 -10.69 20.26 -13.91
N MET A 228 -11.33 21.11 -13.11
CA MET A 228 -11.08 21.28 -11.69
C MET A 228 -12.41 21.29 -10.94
N ILE A 229 -12.38 20.87 -9.67
CA ILE A 229 -13.59 20.73 -8.86
C ILE A 229 -13.58 21.72 -7.70
N ILE A 230 -14.75 22.27 -7.36
CA ILE A 230 -15.02 22.93 -6.10
C ILE A 230 -15.88 22.00 -5.26
N HIS A 231 -15.43 21.81 -4.03
CA HIS A 231 -16.06 20.96 -3.06
C HIS A 231 -16.71 21.79 -1.93
N PRO A 232 -17.64 21.22 -1.15
CA PRO A 232 -18.16 21.87 0.04
C PRO A 232 -17.04 22.26 1.00
N PRO A 233 -17.09 23.47 1.60
CA PRO A 233 -16.02 23.97 2.46
C PRO A 233 -15.97 23.29 3.84
N ALA A 234 -16.97 22.49 4.19
CA ALA A 234 -17.09 21.73 5.43
C ALA A 234 -17.86 20.42 5.21
N PHE A 235 -17.51 19.39 5.97
CA PHE A 235 -18.29 18.16 6.06
C PHE A 235 -19.67 18.46 6.68
N GLY A 236 -20.70 17.85 6.12
CA GLY A 236 -22.10 18.12 6.45
C GLY A 236 -22.77 19.18 5.57
N LEU A 237 -22.03 19.82 4.66
CA LEU A 237 -22.59 20.70 3.64
C LEU A 237 -22.78 19.98 2.30
N THR A 238 -23.79 20.42 1.53
CA THR A 238 -24.03 20.02 0.14
C THR A 238 -24.22 21.23 -0.76
N TYR A 239 -23.99 21.04 -2.07
CA TYR A 239 -24.23 22.08 -3.08
C TYR A 239 -25.71 22.50 -3.10
N LYS A 240 -25.94 23.83 -3.08
CA LYS A 240 -27.27 24.45 -3.22
C LYS A 240 -27.42 25.19 -4.56
N SER A 241 -26.56 26.18 -4.82
CA SER A 241 -26.59 27.00 -6.03
C SER A 241 -25.23 27.67 -6.29
N MET A 242 -25.06 28.31 -7.45
CA MET A 242 -23.86 29.10 -7.77
C MET A 242 -24.16 30.25 -8.73
N ASP A 243 -23.29 31.26 -8.74
CA ASP A 243 -23.30 32.33 -9.74
C ASP A 243 -22.39 31.99 -10.93
N ALA A 244 -22.88 31.11 -11.81
CA ALA A 244 -22.10 30.56 -12.91
C ALA A 244 -21.74 31.63 -13.97
N GLU A 245 -22.61 32.61 -14.22
CA GLU A 245 -22.43 33.61 -15.26
C GLU A 245 -21.24 34.54 -14.96
N ALA A 246 -20.92 34.74 -13.68
CA ALA A 246 -19.75 35.51 -13.25
C ALA A 246 -18.42 34.94 -13.74
N VAL A 247 -18.36 33.64 -14.08
CA VAL A 247 -17.11 32.97 -14.47
C VAL A 247 -17.12 32.36 -15.88
N LYS A 248 -18.30 32.09 -16.46
CA LYS A 248 -18.41 31.54 -17.82
C LYS A 248 -17.78 32.46 -18.89
N SER A 249 -17.78 33.76 -18.66
CA SER A 249 -17.19 34.75 -19.57
C SER A 249 -15.68 34.92 -19.37
N MET A 250 -15.07 34.26 -18.38
CA MET A 250 -13.63 34.36 -18.14
C MET A 250 -12.83 33.68 -19.25
N PRO A 251 -11.65 34.20 -19.62
CA PRO A 251 -10.85 33.63 -20.71
C PRO A 251 -10.54 32.14 -20.53
N GLY A 252 -10.86 31.35 -21.55
CA GLY A 252 -10.57 29.92 -21.63
C GLY A 252 -11.50 29.01 -20.83
N ILE A 253 -12.51 29.53 -20.13
CA ILE A 253 -13.53 28.72 -19.49
C ILE A 253 -14.54 28.26 -20.55
N LYS A 254 -14.86 26.95 -20.54
CA LYS A 254 -15.81 26.34 -21.46
C LYS A 254 -17.17 26.14 -20.81
N ASP A 255 -17.19 25.62 -19.58
CA ASP A 255 -18.42 25.45 -18.82
C ASP A 255 -18.14 25.35 -17.32
N VAL A 256 -19.18 25.64 -16.53
CA VAL A 256 -19.21 25.48 -15.08
C VAL A 256 -20.57 24.92 -14.68
N PHE A 257 -20.59 23.77 -14.02
CA PHE A 257 -21.82 23.03 -13.72
C PHE A 257 -21.71 22.19 -12.45
N PRO A 258 -22.83 21.95 -11.74
CA PRO A 258 -22.86 20.94 -10.69
C PRO A 258 -22.78 19.54 -11.30
N ILE A 259 -22.12 18.62 -10.59
CA ILE A 259 -22.09 17.20 -10.89
C ILE A 259 -22.60 16.41 -9.69
N ASP A 260 -23.35 15.35 -9.98
CA ASP A 260 -23.64 14.29 -9.02
C ASP A 260 -22.80 13.06 -9.41
N VAL A 261 -21.81 12.74 -8.60
CA VAL A 261 -20.87 11.64 -8.85
C VAL A 261 -21.57 10.30 -8.62
N TYR A 262 -22.46 10.22 -7.63
CA TYR A 262 -23.17 8.99 -7.28
C TYR A 262 -24.68 9.20 -7.07
N PRO A 263 -25.44 9.39 -8.16
CA PRO A 263 -26.89 9.32 -8.14
C PRO A 263 -27.42 8.01 -7.51
N GLU A 264 -28.67 8.02 -7.04
CA GLU A 264 -29.28 6.89 -6.30
C GLU A 264 -29.25 5.56 -7.05
N ASN A 265 -29.23 5.58 -8.39
CA ASN A 265 -29.23 4.39 -9.24
C ASN A 265 -27.83 3.81 -9.51
N VAL A 266 -26.77 4.38 -8.93
CA VAL A 266 -25.39 3.91 -9.12
C VAL A 266 -25.05 2.83 -8.10
N GLU A 267 -24.60 1.68 -8.59
CA GLU A 267 -24.07 0.61 -7.76
C GLU A 267 -22.65 0.96 -7.29
N LYS A 268 -22.53 1.41 -6.04
CA LYS A 268 -21.25 1.72 -5.41
C LYS A 268 -20.48 0.46 -5.04
N GLN A 269 -19.17 0.51 -5.26
CA GLN A 269 -18.21 -0.46 -4.75
C GLN A 269 -17.67 -0.01 -3.39
N TRP A 270 -17.00 -0.92 -2.67
CA TRP A 270 -16.40 -0.60 -1.36
C TRP A 270 -15.34 0.53 -1.45
N SER A 271 -14.71 0.70 -2.62
CA SER A 271 -13.74 1.75 -2.93
C SER A 271 -14.38 3.11 -3.26
N ASP A 272 -15.71 3.21 -3.24
CA ASP A 272 -16.42 4.49 -3.46
C ASP A 272 -16.84 5.15 -2.15
N GLY A 273 -16.54 4.49 -1.02
CA GLY A 273 -16.82 5.01 0.32
C GLY A 273 -16.08 6.32 0.61
N GLY A 274 -16.72 7.19 1.39
CA GLY A 274 -16.12 8.46 1.81
C GLY A 274 -16.04 9.53 0.72
N ALA A 275 -16.86 9.42 -0.33
CA ALA A 275 -16.93 10.41 -1.39
C ALA A 275 -17.98 11.50 -1.14
N ILE A 276 -17.69 12.72 -1.59
CA ILE A 276 -18.68 13.79 -1.67
C ILE A 276 -19.44 13.65 -3.00
N ALA A 277 -20.75 13.45 -2.92
CA ALA A 277 -21.56 13.15 -4.10
C ALA A 277 -21.80 14.37 -5.00
N LYS A 278 -22.09 15.54 -4.41
CA LYS A 278 -22.46 16.75 -5.17
C LYS A 278 -21.35 17.78 -5.14
N LEU A 279 -20.81 18.07 -6.33
CA LEU A 279 -19.63 18.91 -6.53
C LEU A 279 -19.90 19.93 -7.64
N VAL A 280 -19.01 20.93 -7.79
CA VAL A 280 -19.06 21.86 -8.93
C VAL A 280 -17.82 21.65 -9.80
N ALA A 281 -18.02 21.34 -11.08
CA ALA A 281 -16.94 21.22 -12.06
C ALA A 281 -16.73 22.53 -12.82
N ILE A 282 -15.47 22.90 -13.04
CA ILE A 282 -15.03 23.99 -13.91
C ILE A 282 -14.17 23.37 -15.00
N VAL A 283 -14.53 23.59 -16.26
CA VAL A 283 -13.81 23.06 -17.42
C VAL A 283 -13.24 24.20 -18.26
N GLY A 284 -11.97 24.10 -18.66
CA GLY A 284 -11.29 25.14 -19.43
C GLY A 284 -10.05 24.67 -20.18
N ASP A 285 -9.42 25.61 -20.89
CA ASP A 285 -8.26 25.34 -21.76
C ASP A 285 -6.95 25.09 -20.98
N SER A 286 -6.85 25.59 -19.74
CA SER A 286 -5.64 25.43 -18.93
C SER A 286 -5.92 25.42 -17.43
N THR A 287 -5.02 24.80 -16.67
CA THR A 287 -5.09 24.77 -15.20
C THR A 287 -5.13 26.18 -14.61
N TRP A 288 -4.34 27.14 -15.13
CA TRP A 288 -4.33 28.51 -14.62
C TRP A 288 -5.69 29.19 -14.77
N GLN A 289 -6.34 29.07 -15.93
CA GLN A 289 -7.66 29.67 -16.18
C GLN A 289 -8.72 29.05 -15.27
N CYS A 290 -8.75 27.72 -15.14
CA CYS A 290 -9.64 27.03 -14.21
C CYS A 290 -9.40 27.48 -12.75
N MET A 291 -8.14 27.68 -12.32
CA MET A 291 -7.82 28.19 -10.99
C MET A 291 -8.32 29.62 -10.76
N GLN A 292 -8.24 30.50 -11.77
CA GLN A 292 -8.78 31.87 -11.64
C GLN A 292 -10.31 31.84 -11.54
N ALA A 293 -10.98 31.06 -12.39
CA ALA A 293 -12.43 30.90 -12.33
C ALA A 293 -12.89 30.32 -10.99
N LYS A 294 -12.15 29.34 -10.46
CA LYS A 294 -12.40 28.77 -9.14
C LYS A 294 -12.34 29.79 -8.01
N LYS A 295 -11.41 30.75 -8.06
CA LYS A 295 -11.32 31.84 -7.07
C LYS A 295 -12.46 32.86 -7.19
N ALA A 296 -12.98 33.06 -8.41
CA ALA A 296 -14.03 34.04 -8.68
C ALA A 296 -15.45 33.49 -8.44
N LEU A 297 -15.65 32.18 -8.62
CA LEU A 297 -16.97 31.56 -8.50
C LEU A 297 -17.48 31.60 -7.07
N LYS A 298 -18.70 32.11 -6.90
CA LYS A 298 -19.45 32.03 -5.64
C LYS A 298 -20.39 30.83 -5.69
N VAL A 299 -20.20 29.92 -4.73
CA VAL A 299 -21.05 28.74 -4.55
C VAL A 299 -21.72 28.83 -3.20
N GLU A 300 -23.04 28.67 -3.20
CA GLU A 300 -23.86 28.58 -2.01
C GLU A 300 -24.00 27.12 -1.59
N TRP A 301 -23.85 26.88 -0.29
CA TRP A 301 -23.92 25.55 0.31
C TRP A 301 -25.03 25.52 1.36
N GLU A 302 -25.60 24.34 1.62
CA GLU A 302 -26.57 24.14 2.68
C GLU A 302 -26.21 22.98 3.60
N GLU A 303 -26.58 23.10 4.86
CA GLU A 303 -26.38 22.06 5.88
C GLU A 303 -27.33 20.89 5.66
N THR A 304 -26.77 19.68 5.67
CA THR A 304 -27.49 18.40 5.57
C THR A 304 -27.33 17.53 6.80
N SER A 305 -26.34 17.83 7.64
CA SER A 305 -26.05 17.13 8.88
C SER A 305 -25.31 18.05 9.86
N THR A 306 -25.04 17.55 11.07
CA THR A 306 -24.26 18.25 12.08
C THR A 306 -22.86 18.58 11.56
N LEU A 307 -22.44 19.83 11.76
CA LEU A 307 -21.10 20.30 11.47
C LEU A 307 -20.17 19.95 12.64
N GLU A 308 -19.48 18.82 12.54
CA GLU A 308 -18.72 18.21 13.63
C GLU A 308 -17.36 18.90 13.89
N SER A 309 -16.80 18.73 15.09
CA SER A 309 -15.49 19.27 15.49
C SER A 309 -14.60 18.18 16.09
N THR A 310 -13.28 18.41 16.08
CA THR A 310 -12.31 17.48 16.70
C THR A 310 -12.60 17.25 18.18
N GLU A 311 -12.98 18.29 18.92
CA GLU A 311 -13.37 18.17 20.33
C GLU A 311 -14.61 17.29 20.50
N GLY A 312 -15.64 17.49 19.65
CA GLY A 312 -16.85 16.67 19.66
C GLY A 312 -16.58 15.19 19.36
N HIS A 313 -15.67 14.89 18.42
CA HIS A 313 -15.23 13.51 18.17
C HIS A 313 -14.51 12.91 19.39
N ASP A 314 -13.63 13.66 20.05
CA ASP A 314 -12.89 13.18 21.21
C ASP A 314 -13.82 12.86 22.40
N GLU A 315 -14.79 13.72 22.68
CA GLU A 315 -15.81 13.50 23.70
C GLU A 315 -16.65 12.26 23.41
N ALA A 316 -17.09 12.09 22.16
CA ALA A 316 -17.89 10.95 21.73
C ALA A 316 -17.12 9.63 21.86
N LEU A 317 -15.85 9.58 21.42
CA LEU A 317 -14.98 8.42 21.59
C LEU A 317 -14.74 8.10 23.07
N THR A 318 -14.52 9.11 23.90
CA THR A 318 -14.34 8.95 25.36
C THR A 318 -15.58 8.32 25.99
N LYS A 319 -16.77 8.78 25.60
CA LYS A 319 -18.04 8.22 26.06
C LYS A 319 -18.18 6.73 25.68
N LEU A 320 -17.78 6.36 24.45
CA LEU A 320 -17.77 4.96 24.01
C LEU A 320 -16.82 4.11 24.88
N LEU A 321 -15.59 4.57 25.15
CA LEU A 321 -14.64 3.83 25.99
C LEU A 321 -15.05 3.69 27.46
N ASN A 322 -15.90 4.59 27.96
CA ASN A 322 -16.47 4.50 29.30
C ASN A 322 -17.72 3.61 29.36
N SER A 323 -18.29 3.25 28.21
CA SER A 323 -19.38 2.28 28.12
C SER A 323 -18.86 0.83 28.19
N THR A 324 -19.78 -0.13 28.31
CA THR A 324 -19.46 -1.57 28.27
C THR A 324 -20.18 -2.19 27.09
N SER A 325 -19.46 -2.96 26.28
CA SER A 325 -20.04 -3.69 25.16
C SER A 325 -20.95 -4.80 25.69
N LYS A 326 -22.13 -4.94 25.09
CA LYS A 326 -23.04 -6.06 25.36
C LYS A 326 -22.48 -7.39 24.83
N LYS A 327 -21.62 -7.33 23.81
CA LYS A 327 -21.01 -8.49 23.16
C LYS A 327 -19.51 -8.19 22.96
N PRO A 328 -18.63 -8.60 23.88
CA PRO A 328 -17.19 -8.40 23.70
C PRO A 328 -16.72 -9.13 22.45
N ALA A 329 -15.70 -8.58 21.78
CA ALA A 329 -15.11 -9.18 20.59
C ALA A 329 -14.35 -10.47 20.95
N ARG A 330 -13.70 -10.47 22.13
CA ARG A 330 -13.07 -11.66 22.70
C ARG A 330 -13.11 -11.62 24.21
N LYS A 331 -13.28 -12.78 24.84
CA LYS A 331 -13.20 -12.94 26.30
C LYS A 331 -12.61 -14.32 26.63
N ASP A 332 -11.46 -14.30 27.28
CA ASP A 332 -10.78 -15.47 27.83
C ASP A 332 -10.74 -15.36 29.36
N GLY A 333 -10.99 -16.47 30.06
CA GLY A 333 -10.91 -16.53 31.52
C GLY A 333 -11.91 -15.67 32.30
N ASP A 334 -11.59 -15.41 33.57
CA ASP A 334 -12.36 -14.55 34.48
C ASP A 334 -11.58 -13.25 34.77
N VAL A 335 -11.66 -12.35 33.79
CA VAL A 335 -11.00 -11.03 33.82
C VAL A 335 -11.38 -10.21 35.06
N ALA A 336 -12.64 -10.26 35.50
CA ALA A 336 -13.08 -9.51 36.66
C ALA A 336 -12.44 -10.03 37.96
N SER A 337 -12.30 -11.35 38.11
CA SER A 337 -11.63 -11.96 39.26
C SER A 337 -10.12 -11.68 39.26
N ALA A 338 -9.47 -11.75 38.10
CA ALA A 338 -8.06 -11.46 37.97
C ALA A 338 -7.72 -10.01 38.38
N PHE A 339 -8.50 -9.02 37.95
CA PHE A 339 -8.32 -7.63 38.40
C PHE A 339 -8.55 -7.43 39.90
N ARG A 340 -9.46 -8.18 40.54
CA ARG A 340 -9.67 -8.10 42.00
C ARG A 340 -8.50 -8.68 42.81
N LYS A 341 -7.74 -9.61 42.22
CA LYS A 341 -6.59 -10.27 42.86
C LYS A 341 -5.25 -9.61 42.55
N ALA A 342 -5.24 -8.62 41.65
CA ALA A 342 -4.03 -7.94 41.21
C ALA A 342 -3.34 -7.21 42.37
N ASP A 343 -2.02 -7.32 42.44
CA ASP A 343 -1.20 -6.50 43.33
C ASP A 343 -1.02 -5.09 42.75
N LYS A 344 -0.86 -5.01 41.43
CA LYS A 344 -0.74 -3.76 40.69
C LYS A 344 -1.64 -3.73 39.47
N ILE A 345 -2.30 -2.60 39.27
CA ILE A 345 -3.14 -2.33 38.11
C ILE A 345 -2.61 -1.10 37.40
N ILE A 346 -2.46 -1.20 36.08
CA ILE A 346 -2.01 -0.10 35.22
C ILE A 346 -3.12 0.12 34.20
N GLU A 347 -3.56 1.37 34.04
CA GLU A 347 -4.62 1.75 33.11
C GLU A 347 -4.23 3.02 32.38
N ARG A 348 -4.30 3.01 31.04
CA ARG A 348 -3.92 4.13 30.16
C ARG A 348 -4.89 4.27 29.01
N THR A 349 -5.11 5.52 28.57
CA THR A 349 -5.87 5.82 27.36
C THR A 349 -4.97 6.54 26.39
N TYR A 350 -4.97 6.10 25.13
CA TYR A 350 -4.21 6.66 24.04
C TYR A 350 -5.16 7.21 22.98
N SER A 351 -4.75 8.24 22.24
CA SER A 351 -5.50 8.79 21.11
C SER A 351 -4.62 9.12 19.91
N ALA A 352 -5.25 9.17 18.73
CA ALA A 352 -4.62 9.69 17.53
C ALA A 352 -5.65 10.43 16.65
N PRO A 353 -5.25 11.54 16.00
CA PRO A 353 -6.15 12.43 15.28
C PRO A 353 -6.55 11.82 13.94
N PHE A 354 -7.35 12.53 13.15
CA PHE A 354 -7.42 12.24 11.72
C PHE A 354 -6.08 12.55 11.05
N LEU A 355 -5.75 11.86 9.95
CA LEU A 355 -4.59 12.19 9.11
C LEU A 355 -4.98 12.27 7.63
N ALA A 356 -4.45 13.27 6.93
CA ALA A 356 -4.39 13.24 5.48
C ALA A 356 -3.26 12.32 5.00
N HIS A 357 -3.43 11.66 3.85
CA HIS A 357 -2.39 10.83 3.22
C HIS A 357 -1.24 11.64 2.65
N ASN A 358 -1.54 12.85 2.16
CA ASN A 358 -0.57 13.79 1.62
C ASN A 358 0.36 13.22 0.54
N THR A 359 -0.21 12.55 -0.46
CA THR A 359 0.56 12.08 -1.62
C THR A 359 1.26 13.28 -2.29
N MET A 360 2.47 13.10 -2.83
CA MET A 360 3.20 14.22 -3.47
C MET A 360 2.50 14.67 -4.75
N GLU A 361 1.99 13.71 -5.52
CA GLU A 361 1.08 13.96 -6.64
C GLU A 361 -0.36 14.09 -6.12
N PRO A 362 -1.03 15.25 -6.31
CA PRO A 362 -2.46 15.39 -6.02
C PRO A 362 -3.34 14.47 -6.88
N MET A 363 -4.61 14.31 -6.50
CA MET A 363 -5.54 13.50 -7.29
C MET A 363 -5.71 14.08 -8.70
N ASN A 364 -5.65 13.19 -9.69
CA ASN A 364 -5.82 13.52 -11.10
C ASN A 364 -6.28 12.27 -11.85
N PHE A 365 -6.95 12.47 -12.98
CA PHE A 365 -7.34 11.37 -13.88
C PHE A 365 -7.59 11.91 -15.29
N PHE A 366 -7.24 11.13 -16.31
CA PHE A 366 -7.67 11.36 -17.68
C PHE A 366 -8.86 10.47 -18.04
N ALA A 367 -9.89 11.06 -18.65
CA ALA A 367 -11.02 10.32 -19.21
C ALA A 367 -11.44 10.87 -20.58
N ASP A 368 -11.72 9.99 -21.53
CA ASP A 368 -12.37 10.25 -22.82
C ASP A 368 -13.59 9.34 -22.93
N VAL A 369 -14.76 9.90 -22.63
CA VAL A 369 -16.03 9.19 -22.61
C VAL A 369 -16.92 9.72 -23.73
N ASN A 370 -17.30 8.84 -24.63
CA ASN A 370 -18.34 9.07 -25.61
C ASN A 370 -19.48 8.05 -25.41
N GLY A 371 -20.59 8.21 -26.13
CA GLY A 371 -21.77 7.33 -25.98
C GLY A 371 -21.52 5.84 -26.26
N GLU A 372 -20.34 5.46 -26.77
CA GLU A 372 -20.01 4.08 -27.15
C GLU A 372 -18.88 3.46 -26.31
N ARG A 373 -17.95 4.27 -25.79
CA ARG A 373 -16.77 3.83 -25.04
C ARG A 373 -16.31 4.83 -23.98
N ALA A 374 -15.64 4.33 -22.95
CA ALA A 374 -14.92 5.12 -21.97
C ALA A 374 -13.45 4.69 -21.94
N LEU A 375 -12.54 5.60 -22.27
CA LEU A 375 -11.10 5.41 -22.08
C LEU A 375 -10.65 6.19 -20.86
N LEU A 376 -10.00 5.51 -19.92
CA LEU A 376 -9.48 6.09 -18.70
C LEU A 376 -8.00 5.77 -18.54
N ASN A 377 -7.23 6.75 -18.08
CA ASN A 377 -5.82 6.55 -17.76
C ASN A 377 -5.43 7.38 -16.53
N GLY A 378 -4.98 6.72 -15.47
CA GLY A 378 -4.64 7.45 -14.26
C GLY A 378 -4.16 6.63 -13.07
N PRO A 379 -3.82 7.34 -11.99
CA PRO A 379 -3.25 6.77 -10.78
C PRO A 379 -4.33 6.16 -9.86
N ILE A 380 -4.62 4.86 -10.03
CA ILE A 380 -5.64 4.10 -9.27
C ILE A 380 -5.11 2.78 -8.68
N GLN A 381 -5.37 2.51 -7.39
CA GLN A 381 -4.97 1.24 -6.73
C GLN A 381 -5.99 0.11 -6.90
N THR A 382 -7.21 0.42 -7.33
CA THR A 382 -8.40 -0.46 -7.39
C THR A 382 -9.09 -0.41 -8.77
N PRO A 383 -8.35 -0.57 -9.89
CA PRO A 383 -8.89 -0.38 -11.25
C PRO A 383 -10.15 -1.21 -11.54
N GLU A 384 -10.19 -2.48 -11.12
CA GLU A 384 -11.36 -3.35 -11.34
C GLU A 384 -12.63 -2.83 -10.65
N PHE A 385 -12.49 -2.25 -9.44
CA PHE A 385 -13.64 -1.70 -8.75
C PHE A 385 -14.10 -0.39 -9.41
N LEU A 386 -13.15 0.45 -9.85
CA LEU A 386 -13.46 1.64 -10.63
C LEU A 386 -14.22 1.28 -11.93
N GLU A 387 -13.82 0.23 -12.65
CA GLU A 387 -14.52 -0.26 -13.85
C GLU A 387 -15.98 -0.60 -13.57
N LYS A 388 -16.25 -1.35 -12.48
CA LYS A 388 -17.61 -1.71 -12.06
C LYS A 388 -18.46 -0.48 -11.73
N THR A 389 -17.89 0.45 -10.98
CA THR A 389 -18.56 1.73 -10.66
C THR A 389 -18.87 2.51 -11.94
N LEU A 390 -17.93 2.59 -12.88
CA LEU A 390 -18.11 3.31 -14.15
C LEU A 390 -19.13 2.64 -15.06
N ALA A 391 -19.19 1.31 -15.10
CA ALA A 391 -20.20 0.59 -15.86
C ALA A 391 -21.62 0.98 -15.41
N SER A 392 -21.84 0.97 -14.10
CA SER A 392 -23.09 1.44 -13.52
C SER A 392 -23.32 2.94 -13.76
N ARG A 393 -22.30 3.77 -13.53
CA ARG A 393 -22.41 5.24 -13.59
C ARG A 393 -22.62 5.79 -15.00
N LEU A 394 -22.01 5.17 -16.01
CA LEU A 394 -22.07 5.61 -17.40
C LEU A 394 -23.15 4.88 -18.21
N GLY A 395 -23.71 3.79 -17.67
CA GLY A 395 -24.64 2.92 -18.40
C GLY A 395 -23.95 2.17 -19.54
N LEU A 396 -22.65 1.94 -19.42
CA LEU A 396 -21.84 1.21 -20.40
C LEU A 396 -21.54 -0.20 -19.90
N PRO A 397 -21.52 -1.21 -20.78
CA PRO A 397 -21.06 -2.53 -20.39
C PRO A 397 -19.53 -2.50 -20.19
N VAL A 398 -19.00 -3.37 -19.30
CA VAL A 398 -17.59 -3.34 -18.87
C VAL A 398 -16.61 -3.45 -20.05
N GLU A 399 -16.98 -4.17 -21.10
CA GLU A 399 -16.17 -4.38 -22.31
C GLU A 399 -16.00 -3.11 -23.16
N LYS A 400 -16.73 -2.04 -22.83
CA LYS A 400 -16.62 -0.71 -23.44
C LYS A 400 -15.83 0.27 -22.58
N ILE A 401 -15.26 -0.18 -21.47
CA ILE A 401 -14.48 0.62 -20.53
C ILE A 401 -13.05 0.10 -20.55
N ASP A 402 -12.10 0.95 -20.93
CA ASP A 402 -10.66 0.65 -20.87
C ASP A 402 -10.01 1.49 -19.76
N ILE A 403 -9.34 0.82 -18.82
CA ILE A 403 -8.64 1.48 -17.71
C ILE A 403 -7.15 1.15 -17.76
N LYS A 404 -6.36 2.19 -18.03
CA LYS A 404 -4.89 2.17 -17.94
C LYS A 404 -4.44 2.75 -16.61
N MET A 405 -3.33 2.22 -16.10
CA MET A 405 -2.72 2.66 -14.85
C MET A 405 -1.42 3.39 -15.13
N THR A 406 -1.31 4.61 -14.61
CA THR A 406 -0.04 5.33 -14.57
C THR A 406 0.76 4.96 -13.31
N ARG A 407 2.05 5.30 -13.30
CA ARG A 407 2.82 5.33 -12.06
C ARG A 407 2.23 6.41 -11.14
N MET A 408 2.16 6.15 -9.83
CA MET A 408 1.56 7.10 -8.89
C MET A 408 2.63 7.82 -8.05
N GLY A 409 2.45 9.11 -7.82
CA GLY A 409 3.29 9.93 -6.93
C GLY A 409 2.91 9.78 -5.45
N GLY A 410 2.78 8.52 -5.02
CA GLY A 410 2.27 8.12 -3.70
C GLY A 410 0.80 7.71 -3.74
N GLY A 411 0.45 6.76 -2.86
CA GLY A 411 -0.91 6.29 -2.66
C GLY A 411 -1.28 6.26 -1.17
N PHE A 412 -0.50 5.56 -0.35
CA PHE A 412 -0.68 5.44 1.11
C PHE A 412 -2.10 5.03 1.57
N GLY A 413 -2.94 4.54 0.66
CA GLY A 413 -4.35 4.24 0.88
C GLY A 413 -5.33 5.24 0.24
N ARG A 414 -4.91 6.48 -0.05
CA ARG A 414 -5.73 7.53 -0.70
C ARG A 414 -6.30 7.09 -2.04
N ARG A 415 -5.48 6.40 -2.84
CA ARG A 415 -5.80 5.98 -4.21
C ARG A 415 -6.47 4.60 -4.26
N LEU A 416 -6.81 4.01 -3.10
CA LEU A 416 -7.80 2.92 -3.05
C LEU A 416 -9.20 3.43 -3.39
N TYR A 417 -9.46 4.72 -3.18
CA TYR A 417 -10.75 5.36 -3.36
C TYR A 417 -10.83 6.06 -4.72
N GLY A 418 -11.60 5.48 -5.66
CA GLY A 418 -11.55 5.80 -7.08
C GLY A 418 -12.40 7.00 -7.54
N THR A 419 -12.99 7.76 -6.62
CA THR A 419 -13.98 8.82 -6.92
C THR A 419 -13.50 9.83 -7.96
N PHE A 420 -12.23 10.24 -7.90
CA PHE A 420 -11.67 11.20 -8.87
C PHE A 420 -11.60 10.64 -10.31
N GLY A 421 -11.55 9.32 -10.49
CA GLY A 421 -11.72 8.69 -11.80
C GLY A 421 -13.17 8.75 -12.29
N VAL A 422 -14.14 8.56 -11.39
CA VAL A 422 -15.58 8.68 -11.69
C VAL A 422 -15.93 10.12 -12.06
N GLU A 423 -15.41 11.10 -11.31
CA GLU A 423 -15.57 12.52 -11.60
C GLU A 423 -15.06 12.88 -13.00
N ALA A 424 -13.84 12.47 -13.36
CA ALA A 424 -13.27 12.73 -14.68
C ALA A 424 -14.15 12.14 -15.79
N ALA A 425 -14.64 10.91 -15.61
CA ALA A 425 -15.50 10.24 -16.58
C ALA A 425 -16.85 10.93 -16.77
N VAL A 426 -17.50 11.35 -15.68
CA VAL A 426 -18.80 12.05 -15.74
C VAL A 426 -18.65 13.45 -16.36
N ILE A 427 -17.56 14.16 -16.04
CA ILE A 427 -17.26 15.45 -16.66
C ILE A 427 -17.00 15.26 -18.16
N SER A 428 -16.22 14.25 -18.56
CA SER A 428 -15.97 13.93 -19.97
C SER A 428 -17.25 13.57 -20.71
N GLN A 429 -18.11 12.73 -20.11
CA GLN A 429 -19.41 12.37 -20.68
C GLN A 429 -20.28 13.61 -20.91
N LYS A 430 -20.32 14.56 -19.97
CA LYS A 430 -21.08 15.79 -20.15
C LYS A 430 -20.48 16.70 -21.24
N MET A 431 -19.16 16.83 -21.26
CA MET A 431 -18.46 17.71 -22.20
C MET A 431 -18.34 17.12 -23.60
N GLN A 432 -18.55 15.81 -23.76
CA GLN A 432 -18.31 15.06 -25.01
C GLN A 432 -16.90 15.31 -25.56
N ALA A 433 -15.90 15.30 -24.66
CA ALA A 433 -14.51 15.61 -24.97
C ALA A 433 -13.55 14.96 -23.97
N PRO A 434 -12.26 14.77 -24.34
CA PRO A 434 -11.26 14.28 -23.41
C PRO A 434 -11.01 15.28 -22.27
N ILE A 435 -10.99 14.80 -21.04
CA ILE A 435 -10.83 15.59 -19.82
C ILE A 435 -9.64 15.08 -19.03
N LYS A 436 -8.76 16.00 -18.62
CA LYS A 436 -7.84 15.77 -17.51
C LYS A 436 -8.32 16.53 -16.27
N LEU A 437 -8.83 15.77 -15.31
CA LEU A 437 -9.17 16.27 -13.99
C LEU A 437 -7.88 16.49 -13.18
N VAL A 438 -7.76 17.66 -12.56
CA VAL A 438 -6.62 18.01 -11.70
C VAL A 438 -7.12 18.64 -10.40
N TYR A 439 -6.76 18.05 -9.27
CA TYR A 439 -6.95 18.65 -7.96
C TYR A 439 -5.79 19.59 -7.64
N THR A 440 -6.08 20.68 -6.93
CA THR A 440 -5.04 21.40 -6.18
C THR A 440 -4.62 20.60 -4.94
N ARG A 441 -3.51 20.98 -4.32
CA ARG A 441 -3.12 20.41 -3.02
C ARG A 441 -4.22 20.64 -1.97
N GLU A 442 -4.78 21.85 -1.97
CA GLU A 442 -5.84 22.26 -1.06
C GLU A 442 -7.12 21.45 -1.26
N ASP A 443 -7.44 21.09 -2.51
CA ASP A 443 -8.54 20.16 -2.80
C ASP A 443 -8.28 18.79 -2.20
N ASP A 444 -7.14 18.17 -2.51
CA ASP A 444 -6.82 16.83 -2.01
C ASP A 444 -6.76 16.78 -0.47
N MET A 445 -6.24 17.84 0.17
CA MET A 445 -6.11 17.90 1.62
C MET A 445 -7.43 18.18 2.35
N THR A 446 -8.31 19.01 1.80
CA THR A 446 -9.56 19.40 2.48
C THR A 446 -10.73 18.46 2.17
N GLN A 447 -10.59 17.64 1.14
CA GLN A 447 -11.61 16.70 0.66
C GLN A 447 -11.16 15.26 0.90
N GLY A 448 -10.32 15.11 1.92
CA GLY A 448 -9.63 13.89 2.21
C GLY A 448 -10.61 12.81 2.61
N THR A 449 -10.44 11.64 2.03
CA THR A 449 -10.67 10.40 2.77
C THR A 449 -9.56 10.32 3.82
N TYR A 450 -9.84 10.63 5.08
CA TYR A 450 -8.79 10.69 6.11
C TYR A 450 -8.52 9.33 6.75
N ARG A 451 -7.33 9.14 7.34
CA ARG A 451 -7.18 8.14 8.39
C ARG A 451 -8.22 8.44 9.49
N PRO A 452 -9.01 7.46 9.96
CA PRO A 452 -9.90 7.66 11.09
C PRO A 452 -9.18 8.22 12.32
N THR A 453 -9.90 9.00 13.14
CA THR A 453 -9.47 9.31 14.51
C THR A 453 -9.72 8.09 15.41
N TYR A 454 -8.86 7.88 16.40
CA TYR A 454 -8.87 6.68 17.23
C TYR A 454 -8.67 6.99 18.71
N LYS A 455 -9.28 6.16 19.57
CA LYS A 455 -9.02 6.14 21.00
C LYS A 455 -8.99 4.70 21.52
N VAL A 456 -7.97 4.35 22.31
CA VAL A 456 -7.85 3.01 22.91
C VAL A 456 -7.52 3.13 24.38
N LYS A 457 -8.20 2.34 25.21
CA LYS A 457 -7.93 2.22 26.65
C LYS A 457 -7.44 0.81 26.94
N TYR A 458 -6.26 0.71 27.54
CA TYR A 458 -5.68 -0.54 28.00
C TYR A 458 -5.66 -0.58 29.53
N LYS A 459 -5.82 -1.79 30.06
CA LYS A 459 -5.72 -2.09 31.48
C LYS A 459 -5.02 -3.44 31.68
N ALA A 460 -4.02 -3.47 32.55
CA ALA A 460 -3.23 -4.67 32.87
C ALA A 460 -3.22 -4.92 34.38
N ALA A 461 -3.26 -6.19 34.77
CA ALA A 461 -3.14 -6.65 36.16
C ALA A 461 -1.85 -7.46 36.33
N LEU A 462 -1.04 -7.10 37.33
CA LEU A 462 0.15 -7.85 37.71
C LEU A 462 -0.04 -8.48 39.09
N ASP A 463 0.52 -9.69 39.29
CA ASP A 463 0.69 -10.28 40.62
C ASP A 463 1.93 -9.69 41.34
N LYS A 464 2.22 -10.22 42.53
CA LYS A 464 3.35 -9.77 43.38
C LYS A 464 4.71 -10.08 42.76
N GLU A 465 4.76 -11.10 41.92
CA GLU A 465 5.95 -11.57 41.22
C GLU A 465 6.15 -10.86 39.88
N GLY A 466 5.23 -9.96 39.48
CA GLY A 466 5.29 -9.21 38.24
C GLY A 466 4.83 -10.00 37.01
N ASN A 467 4.05 -11.08 37.18
CA ASN A 467 3.43 -11.81 36.08
C ASN A 467 2.11 -11.15 35.66
N LEU A 468 1.84 -11.17 34.35
CA LEU A 468 0.63 -10.59 33.76
C LEU A 468 -0.58 -11.51 33.96
N LEU A 469 -1.47 -11.14 34.88
CA LEU A 469 -2.68 -11.90 35.21
C LEU A 469 -3.84 -11.63 34.25
N ALA A 470 -4.01 -10.38 33.85
CA ALA A 470 -5.11 -9.97 32.99
C ALA A 470 -4.76 -8.81 32.08
N TRP A 471 -5.43 -8.79 30.93
CA TRP A 471 -5.35 -7.72 29.94
C TRP A 471 -6.75 -7.36 29.44
N HIS A 472 -7.10 -6.10 29.51
CA HIS A 472 -8.36 -5.58 29.00
C HIS A 472 -8.09 -4.41 28.06
N VAL A 473 -8.61 -4.51 26.84
CA VAL A 473 -8.53 -3.45 25.83
C VAL A 473 -9.93 -3.04 25.35
N LYS A 474 -10.15 -1.73 25.29
CA LYS A 474 -11.31 -1.10 24.65
C LYS A 474 -10.83 -0.17 23.56
N GLY A 475 -11.31 -0.32 22.33
CA GLY A 475 -10.90 0.51 21.20
C GLY A 475 -12.08 1.07 20.44
N ALA A 476 -11.99 2.35 20.09
CA ALA A 476 -12.98 3.08 19.33
C ALA A 476 -12.31 3.82 18.16
N GLY A 477 -12.96 3.80 17.00
CA GLY A 477 -12.55 4.56 15.81
C GLY A 477 -13.74 5.22 15.13
N SER A 478 -13.45 6.18 14.25
CA SER A 478 -14.46 6.89 13.47
C SER A 478 -14.75 6.18 12.13
N ASN A 479 -16.00 5.78 11.88
CA ASN A 479 -16.48 4.98 10.74
C ASN A 479 -15.78 3.62 10.55
N ASP A 480 -15.00 3.16 11.54
CA ASP A 480 -14.32 1.86 11.55
C ASP A 480 -14.07 1.43 13.00
N ASP A 481 -13.96 0.11 13.24
CA ASP A 481 -13.45 -0.38 14.51
C ASP A 481 -11.91 -0.27 14.55
N LEU A 482 -11.31 -0.32 15.74
CA LEU A 482 -9.86 -0.14 15.90
C LEU A 482 -9.08 -1.45 16.14
N LEU A 483 -9.69 -2.42 16.82
CA LEU A 483 -8.93 -3.52 17.42
C LEU A 483 -8.87 -4.77 16.55
N PHE A 484 -7.76 -5.49 16.65
CA PHE A 484 -7.63 -6.90 16.26
C PHE A 484 -7.58 -7.75 17.53
N GLU A 485 -8.71 -8.33 17.89
CA GLU A 485 -8.93 -9.04 19.16
C GLU A 485 -8.08 -10.30 19.32
N ASN A 486 -7.61 -10.87 18.21
CA ASN A 486 -6.83 -12.11 18.14
C ASN A 486 -5.32 -11.90 17.96
N ARG A 487 -4.86 -10.65 17.99
CA ARG A 487 -3.43 -10.33 17.99
C ARG A 487 -2.86 -10.36 19.40
N PHE A 488 -1.53 -10.45 19.48
CA PHE A 488 -0.79 -10.36 20.74
C PHE A 488 -1.28 -9.16 21.58
N PRO A 489 -1.46 -9.30 22.91
CA PRO A 489 -1.08 -10.44 23.74
C PRO A 489 -2.17 -11.52 23.88
N ALA A 490 -3.20 -11.52 23.03
CA ALA A 490 -4.20 -12.58 23.05
C ALA A 490 -3.55 -13.96 22.85
N GLY A 491 -3.99 -14.96 23.61
CA GLY A 491 -3.34 -16.29 23.66
C GLY A 491 -2.14 -16.40 24.61
N ALA A 492 -1.53 -15.28 25.02
CA ALA A 492 -0.43 -15.25 26.00
C ALA A 492 -0.87 -14.94 27.44
N VAL A 493 -2.12 -14.52 27.65
CA VAL A 493 -2.64 -14.04 28.94
C VAL A 493 -3.90 -14.83 29.32
N ASP A 494 -3.93 -15.38 30.55
CA ASP A 494 -5.01 -16.25 31.02
C ASP A 494 -6.39 -15.57 31.05
N ASN A 495 -6.41 -14.26 31.30
CA ASN A 495 -7.62 -13.47 31.42
C ASN A 495 -7.58 -12.26 30.47
N TYR A 496 -8.18 -12.41 29.30
CA TYR A 496 -8.13 -11.41 28.24
C TYR A 496 -9.53 -10.93 27.85
N LEU A 497 -9.72 -9.61 27.72
CA LEU A 497 -10.98 -9.02 27.26
C LEU A 497 -10.72 -7.96 26.20
N ALA A 498 -11.38 -8.08 25.05
CA ALA A 498 -11.35 -7.09 23.98
C ALA A 498 -12.75 -6.58 23.65
N GLU A 499 -12.92 -5.26 23.60
CA GLU A 499 -14.19 -4.60 23.26
C GLU A 499 -13.96 -3.55 22.18
N LYS A 500 -14.80 -3.60 21.14
CA LYS A 500 -14.74 -2.71 19.99
C LYS A 500 -15.94 -1.78 19.96
N PHE A 501 -15.71 -0.54 19.57
CA PHE A 501 -16.73 0.48 19.38
C PHE A 501 -16.49 1.19 18.05
N ASN A 502 -17.57 1.64 17.42
CA ASN A 502 -17.53 2.48 16.22
C ASN A 502 -18.26 3.79 16.50
N LEU A 503 -17.65 4.90 16.10
CA LEU A 503 -18.28 6.22 16.08
C LEU A 503 -18.62 6.57 14.63
N GLU A 504 -19.91 6.59 14.29
CA GLU A 504 -20.35 7.12 12.99
C GLU A 504 -20.11 8.64 12.92
N THR A 505 -19.57 9.11 11.80
CA THR A 505 -19.26 10.52 11.53
C THR A 505 -19.42 10.85 10.05
N VAL A 506 -19.79 12.10 9.75
CA VAL A 506 -19.87 12.59 8.37
C VAL A 506 -18.51 12.96 7.77
N VAL A 507 -17.45 13.05 8.59
CA VAL A 507 -16.07 13.20 8.10
C VAL A 507 -15.67 11.92 7.39
N THR A 508 -15.29 12.04 6.13
CA THR A 508 -15.00 10.87 5.31
C THR A 508 -13.67 10.24 5.72
N THR A 509 -13.66 8.93 5.92
CA THR A 509 -12.47 8.19 6.34
C THR A 509 -12.21 6.99 5.44
N GLY A 510 -10.98 6.49 5.51
CA GLY A 510 -10.59 5.30 4.79
C GLY A 510 -9.22 4.77 5.17
N ALA A 511 -8.80 3.76 4.44
CA ALA A 511 -7.52 3.10 4.62
C ALA A 511 -6.38 4.10 4.49
N TRP A 512 -5.52 4.11 5.49
CA TRP A 512 -4.26 4.83 5.54
C TRP A 512 -3.18 3.80 5.91
N ARG A 513 -1.99 3.89 5.31
CA ARG A 513 -0.91 2.88 5.37
C ARG A 513 -0.88 2.11 6.70
N ALA A 514 -1.01 0.77 6.63
CA ALA A 514 -1.25 -0.10 7.78
C ALA A 514 -2.56 0.21 8.54
N PRO A 515 -3.75 0.12 7.91
CA PRO A 515 -5.02 0.51 8.52
C PRO A 515 -5.21 -0.09 9.92
N ARG A 516 -5.67 0.74 10.87
CA ARG A 516 -5.79 0.47 12.32
C ARG A 516 -4.45 0.23 13.04
N SER A 517 -3.57 -0.57 12.44
CA SER A 517 -2.22 -0.91 12.95
C SER A 517 -1.33 0.33 13.10
N ASN A 518 -1.50 1.32 12.22
CA ASN A 518 -0.82 2.63 12.23
C ASN A 518 -1.03 3.46 13.51
N PHE A 519 -1.91 3.03 14.41
CA PHE A 519 -2.07 3.60 15.74
C PHE A 519 -2.01 2.52 16.83
N VAL A 520 -2.81 1.46 16.72
CA VAL A 520 -2.97 0.48 17.80
C VAL A 520 -1.66 -0.22 18.16
N ALA A 521 -0.76 -0.45 17.19
CA ALA A 521 0.54 -1.06 17.45
C ALA A 521 1.40 -0.20 18.38
N GLY A 522 1.51 1.10 18.09
CA GLY A 522 2.29 2.03 18.91
C GLY A 522 1.73 2.14 20.33
N ALA A 523 0.41 2.26 20.46
CA ALA A 523 -0.26 2.33 21.76
C ALA A 523 -0.12 1.04 22.57
N GLU A 524 -0.33 -0.13 21.94
CA GLU A 524 -0.16 -1.45 22.55
C GLU A 524 1.28 -1.64 23.05
N GLN A 525 2.27 -1.36 22.20
CA GLN A 525 3.67 -1.61 22.51
C GLN A 525 4.24 -0.60 23.51
N ALA A 526 3.79 0.65 23.50
CA ALA A 526 4.11 1.61 24.56
C ALA A 526 3.50 1.19 25.91
N PHE A 527 2.24 0.70 25.91
CA PHE A 527 1.61 0.22 27.13
C PHE A 527 2.27 -1.05 27.67
N ILE A 528 2.67 -2.01 26.82
CA ILE A 528 3.44 -3.19 27.24
C ILE A 528 4.76 -2.79 27.90
N ASP A 529 5.42 -1.74 27.41
CA ASP A 529 6.66 -1.22 28.01
C ASP A 529 6.42 -0.67 29.43
N GLU A 530 5.32 0.06 29.66
CA GLU A 530 4.91 0.48 31.00
C GLU A 530 4.59 -0.71 31.92
N VAL A 531 3.96 -1.77 31.38
CA VAL A 531 3.68 -3.00 32.13
C VAL A 531 4.98 -3.72 32.50
N ALA A 532 5.94 -3.83 31.58
CA ALA A 532 7.25 -4.42 31.83
C ALA A 532 8.03 -3.65 32.91
N GLU A 533 8.07 -2.32 32.81
CA GLU A 533 8.70 -1.46 33.82
C GLU A 533 8.02 -1.61 35.18
N ALA A 534 6.69 -1.65 35.21
CA ALA A 534 5.93 -1.84 36.43
C ALA A 534 6.14 -3.21 37.08
N ALA A 535 6.46 -4.23 36.29
CA ALA A 535 6.86 -5.58 36.70
C ALA A 535 8.35 -5.68 37.07
N GLY A 536 9.14 -4.62 36.87
CA GLY A 536 10.58 -4.62 37.12
C GLY A 536 11.38 -5.49 36.14
N LYS A 537 10.85 -5.72 34.93
CA LYS A 537 11.45 -6.59 33.90
C LYS A 537 11.96 -5.77 32.71
N ASP A 538 12.99 -6.30 32.06
CA ASP A 538 13.44 -5.79 30.77
C ASP A 538 12.31 -5.91 29.73
N PRO A 539 12.06 -4.89 28.89
CA PRO A 539 10.94 -4.88 27.97
C PRO A 539 11.04 -5.92 26.84
N ILE A 540 12.25 -6.35 26.45
CA ILE A 540 12.44 -7.43 25.48
C ILE A 540 12.17 -8.76 26.16
N GLU A 541 12.80 -9.02 27.30
CA GLU A 541 12.62 -10.29 28.02
C GLU A 541 11.17 -10.50 28.47
N PHE A 542 10.48 -9.45 28.91
CA PHE A 542 9.05 -9.51 29.26
C PHE A 542 8.18 -9.98 28.08
N ARG A 543 8.44 -9.47 26.87
CA ARG A 543 7.73 -9.91 25.66
C ARG A 543 8.08 -11.35 25.29
N LEU A 544 9.35 -11.74 25.42
CA LEU A 544 9.80 -13.11 25.15
C LEU A 544 9.15 -14.12 26.11
N GLU A 545 9.01 -13.78 27.39
CA GLU A 545 8.26 -14.62 28.35
C GLU A 545 6.79 -14.83 27.92
N LEU A 546 6.14 -13.78 27.41
CA LEU A 546 4.76 -13.88 26.90
C LEU A 546 4.67 -14.71 25.61
N PHE A 547 5.64 -14.61 24.70
CA PHE A 547 5.70 -15.48 23.52
C PHE A 547 5.95 -16.93 23.92
N ASP A 548 6.89 -17.19 24.84
CA ASP A 548 7.13 -18.52 25.39
C ASP A 548 5.87 -19.11 26.03
N ARG A 549 5.09 -18.29 26.75
CA ARG A 549 3.80 -18.64 27.33
C ARG A 549 2.77 -19.00 26.24
N ALA A 550 2.72 -18.26 25.13
CA ALA A 550 1.84 -18.54 23.99
C ALA A 550 2.27 -19.78 23.19
N ILE A 551 3.56 -20.12 23.15
CA ILE A 551 4.07 -21.33 22.50
C ILE A 551 3.74 -22.56 23.33
N LYS A 552 4.08 -22.53 24.63
CA LYS A 552 4.10 -23.73 25.48
C LYS A 552 2.71 -24.09 26.02
N ASN A 553 1.89 -23.09 26.36
CA ASN A 553 0.62 -23.32 27.08
C ASN A 553 -0.55 -22.45 26.60
N PRO A 554 -0.71 -22.15 25.30
CA PRO A 554 -1.58 -21.07 24.81
C PRO A 554 -2.99 -21.05 25.38
N VAL A 555 -3.52 -19.84 25.58
CA VAL A 555 -4.90 -19.62 26.05
C VAL A 555 -5.85 -19.60 24.86
N GLY A 556 -6.96 -20.34 24.96
CA GLY A 556 -7.94 -20.45 23.89
C GLY A 556 -7.48 -21.40 22.78
N GLU A 557 -7.90 -21.12 21.55
CA GLU A 557 -7.56 -21.90 20.35
C GLU A 557 -6.41 -21.20 19.60
N PRO A 558 -5.17 -21.73 19.64
CA PRO A 558 -3.99 -21.07 19.07
C PRO A 558 -4.12 -20.72 17.59
N GLU A 559 -4.77 -21.59 16.83
CA GLU A 559 -5.06 -21.44 15.40
C GLU A 559 -6.01 -20.28 15.07
N LYS A 560 -6.74 -19.76 16.08
CA LYS A 560 -7.56 -18.55 15.95
C LYS A 560 -6.79 -17.28 16.27
N ASN A 561 -5.58 -17.36 16.81
CA ASN A 561 -4.73 -16.18 16.95
C ASN A 561 -4.19 -15.77 15.59
N ASP A 562 -4.08 -14.47 15.35
CA ASP A 562 -3.68 -13.96 14.03
C ASP A 562 -2.18 -14.15 13.75
N TYR A 563 -1.39 -14.47 14.78
CA TYR A 563 0.07 -14.40 14.79
C TYR A 563 0.71 -15.74 15.20
N ASP A 564 1.92 -15.95 14.72
CA ASP A 564 2.82 -17.05 15.07
C ASP A 564 3.79 -16.55 16.15
N PRO A 565 3.73 -17.08 17.38
CA PRO A 565 4.55 -16.60 18.49
C PRO A 565 6.04 -16.92 18.32
N GLU A 566 6.43 -17.97 17.58
CA GLU A 566 7.83 -18.31 17.34
C GLU A 566 8.48 -17.32 16.38
N ARG A 567 7.80 -17.01 15.25
CA ARG A 567 8.27 -15.99 14.30
C ARG A 567 8.34 -14.61 14.94
N TYR A 568 7.36 -14.29 15.77
CA TYR A 568 7.30 -13.01 16.48
C TYR A 568 8.43 -12.87 17.51
N ALA A 569 8.70 -13.92 18.29
CA ALA A 569 9.87 -13.97 19.16
C ALA A 569 11.19 -13.91 18.37
N GLY A 570 11.24 -14.54 17.19
CA GLY A 570 12.39 -14.56 16.30
C GLY A 570 12.87 -13.17 15.89
N VAL A 571 11.97 -12.30 15.41
CA VAL A 571 12.35 -10.92 15.05
C VAL A 571 12.79 -10.10 16.26
N LEU A 572 12.19 -10.34 17.43
CA LEU A 572 12.56 -9.63 18.65
C LEU A 572 13.95 -10.04 19.15
N LYS A 573 14.29 -11.34 19.09
CA LYS A 573 15.64 -11.85 19.37
C LYS A 573 16.65 -11.28 18.39
N LEU A 574 16.33 -11.28 17.09
CA LEU A 574 17.22 -10.75 16.05
C LEU A 574 17.53 -9.26 16.28
N VAL A 575 16.51 -8.42 16.56
CA VAL A 575 16.77 -6.98 16.79
C VAL A 575 17.53 -6.73 18.10
N ARG A 576 17.27 -7.53 19.15
CA ARG A 576 18.03 -7.47 20.41
C ARG A 576 19.52 -7.70 20.15
N ASP A 577 19.84 -8.74 19.39
CA ASP A 577 21.22 -9.14 19.11
C ASP A 577 21.91 -8.12 18.18
N LYS A 578 21.22 -7.65 17.13
CA LYS A 578 21.77 -6.67 16.16
C LYS A 578 21.98 -5.27 16.74
N SER A 579 21.10 -4.83 17.64
CA SER A 579 21.23 -3.53 18.32
C SER A 579 22.22 -3.54 19.49
N GLY A 580 22.74 -4.72 19.87
CA GLY A 580 23.59 -4.87 21.04
C GLY A 580 22.89 -4.49 22.35
N TRP A 581 21.57 -4.70 22.44
CA TRP A 581 20.74 -4.32 23.59
C TRP A 581 21.32 -4.79 24.93
N SER A 582 21.84 -6.02 24.98
CA SER A 582 22.39 -6.65 26.18
C SER A 582 23.81 -6.19 26.54
N ASN A 583 24.51 -5.45 25.68
CA ASN A 583 25.94 -5.11 25.87
C ASN A 583 26.17 -3.87 26.75
N GLY A 584 25.18 -3.43 27.53
CA GLY A 584 25.39 -2.44 28.59
C GLY A 584 25.85 -1.06 28.13
N GLN A 585 25.59 -0.64 26.87
CA GLN A 585 25.70 0.77 26.48
C GLN A 585 24.56 1.58 27.10
N GLY A 586 24.56 1.67 28.43
CA GLY A 586 23.58 2.33 29.29
C GLY A 586 23.59 3.86 29.22
N SER A 587 23.98 4.44 28.08
CA SER A 587 23.86 5.87 27.79
C SER A 587 22.79 6.16 26.72
N ALA A 588 22.19 5.13 26.12
CA ALA A 588 21.34 5.26 24.96
C ALA A 588 19.85 5.35 25.36
N LYS A 589 19.18 6.42 24.94
CA LYS A 589 17.75 6.66 25.18
C LYS A 589 16.94 5.82 24.20
N ARG A 590 16.97 4.51 24.42
CA ARG A 590 16.42 3.52 23.51
C ARG A 590 15.00 3.15 23.84
N GLY A 591 14.24 2.88 22.80
CA GLY A 591 12.92 2.25 22.89
C GLY A 591 12.84 1.05 21.97
N VAL A 592 12.08 0.05 22.40
CA VAL A 592 11.85 -1.18 21.64
C VAL A 592 10.37 -1.41 21.43
N SER A 593 10.03 -1.99 20.29
CA SER A 593 8.67 -2.35 19.91
C SER A 593 8.71 -3.47 18.89
N ALA A 594 7.71 -4.34 18.90
CA ALA A 594 7.52 -5.34 17.88
C ALA A 594 6.04 -5.45 17.51
N TYR A 595 5.73 -5.72 16.26
CA TYR A 595 4.34 -5.83 15.80
C TYR A 595 4.16 -6.88 14.71
N TYR A 596 3.00 -7.54 14.73
CA TYR A 596 2.52 -8.40 13.66
C TYR A 596 1.41 -7.70 12.88
N CYS A 597 1.61 -7.53 11.57
CA CYS A 597 0.54 -7.17 10.65
C CYS A 597 0.87 -7.61 9.21
N HIS A 598 -0.17 -7.77 8.40
CA HIS A 598 -0.05 -8.15 6.99
C HIS A 598 0.77 -9.44 6.74
N ASN A 599 0.68 -10.40 7.66
CA ASN A 599 1.40 -11.67 7.64
C ASN A 599 2.92 -11.57 7.81
N SER A 600 3.41 -10.45 8.34
CA SER A 600 4.83 -10.23 8.61
C SER A 600 5.05 -9.76 10.05
N TYR A 601 6.25 -10.01 10.54
CA TYR A 601 6.67 -9.65 11.88
C TYR A 601 7.79 -8.63 11.77
N VAL A 602 7.69 -7.55 12.53
CA VAL A 602 8.73 -6.52 12.56
C VAL A 602 9.04 -6.18 14.01
N ALA A 603 10.33 -6.15 14.36
CA ALA A 603 10.80 -5.63 15.63
C ALA A 603 11.82 -4.52 15.41
N GLN A 604 11.71 -3.44 16.16
CA GLN A 604 12.53 -2.25 16.01
C GLN A 604 13.07 -1.77 17.34
N VAL A 605 14.35 -1.40 17.33
CA VAL A 605 15.01 -0.64 18.41
C VAL A 605 15.38 0.72 17.84
N LEU A 606 14.94 1.79 18.50
CA LEU A 606 15.22 3.17 18.14
C LEU A 606 16.15 3.79 19.18
N ASP A 607 17.17 4.51 18.73
CA ASP A 607 18.10 5.27 19.57
C ASP A 607 17.93 6.78 19.36
N LEU A 608 17.83 7.53 20.46
CA LEU A 608 17.73 9.00 20.44
C LEU A 608 19.05 9.64 20.88
N ASN A 609 19.41 10.73 20.20
CA ASN A 609 20.47 11.65 20.61
C ASN A 609 19.86 12.91 21.24
N ASP A 610 20.49 13.38 22.33
CA ASP A 610 20.07 14.43 23.25
C ASP A 610 20.58 15.84 22.97
N ASP A 611 21.39 16.04 21.93
CA ASP A 611 22.10 17.32 21.77
C ASP A 611 21.20 18.53 21.42
N THR A 612 19.86 18.40 21.43
CA THR A 612 18.92 19.49 21.08
C THR A 612 17.57 19.42 21.79
N ASP A 613 16.87 20.57 21.86
CA ASP A 613 15.50 20.74 22.36
C ASP A 613 14.42 19.93 21.60
N ALA A 614 14.77 19.27 20.48
CA ALA A 614 13.90 18.40 19.70
C ALA A 614 14.52 16.99 19.59
N PRO A 615 13.72 15.91 19.68
CA PRO A 615 14.22 14.54 19.61
C PRO A 615 14.84 14.26 18.24
N LYS A 616 16.11 13.83 18.25
CA LYS A 616 16.83 13.42 17.05
C LYS A 616 17.05 11.92 17.07
N VAL A 617 16.52 11.23 16.07
CA VAL A 617 16.74 9.79 15.90
C VAL A 617 18.12 9.56 15.31
N ASP A 618 19.00 8.94 16.09
CA ASP A 618 20.36 8.64 15.62
C ASP A 618 20.34 7.39 14.75
N LYS A 619 19.80 6.29 15.29
CA LYS A 619 19.78 5.00 14.61
C LYS A 619 18.51 4.21 14.88
N VAL A 620 18.08 3.46 13.88
CA VAL A 620 17.01 2.45 14.00
C VAL A 620 17.54 1.11 13.53
N TRP A 621 17.44 0.07 14.37
CA TRP A 621 17.62 -1.33 13.94
C TRP A 621 16.25 -1.95 13.70
N CYS A 622 16.06 -2.60 12.56
CA CYS A 622 14.80 -3.19 12.14
C CYS A 622 15.01 -4.65 11.75
N ALA A 623 14.45 -5.58 12.51
CA ALA A 623 14.37 -6.99 12.15
C ALA A 623 13.01 -7.28 11.50
N VAL A 624 13.01 -7.97 10.37
CA VAL A 624 11.80 -8.27 9.58
C VAL A 624 11.76 -9.74 9.22
N ASP A 625 10.65 -10.39 9.53
CA ASP A 625 10.30 -11.69 8.97
C ASP A 625 9.15 -11.50 7.97
N CYS A 626 9.49 -11.55 6.69
CA CYS A 626 8.55 -11.46 5.58
C CYS A 626 8.64 -12.65 4.59
N GLY A 627 9.17 -13.79 5.06
CA GLY A 627 9.53 -14.91 4.18
C GLY A 627 10.63 -14.53 3.18
N ILE A 628 10.62 -15.19 2.03
CA ILE A 628 11.56 -14.95 0.92
C ILE A 628 11.47 -13.48 0.45
N VAL A 629 12.61 -12.81 0.46
CA VAL A 629 12.74 -11.43 -0.02
C VAL A 629 12.99 -11.43 -1.53
N ILE A 630 12.09 -10.80 -2.30
CA ILE A 630 12.21 -10.80 -3.76
C ILE A 630 13.36 -9.91 -4.25
N ASN A 631 13.35 -8.63 -3.83
CA ASN A 631 14.36 -7.64 -4.19
C ASN A 631 14.83 -6.94 -2.91
N PRO A 632 16.00 -7.32 -2.35
CA PRO A 632 16.46 -6.80 -1.06
C PRO A 632 16.63 -5.27 -1.04
N MET A 633 17.14 -4.67 -2.12
CA MET A 633 17.21 -3.21 -2.27
C MET A 633 15.84 -2.55 -2.13
N ALA A 634 14.84 -3.02 -2.87
CA ALA A 634 13.50 -2.44 -2.82
C ALA A 634 12.81 -2.68 -1.47
N ALA A 635 13.02 -3.86 -0.88
CA ALA A 635 12.50 -4.20 0.44
C ALA A 635 13.05 -3.27 1.52
N LYS A 636 14.36 -2.99 1.52
CA LYS A 636 15.00 -2.02 2.43
C LYS A 636 14.41 -0.62 2.26
N ASN A 637 14.31 -0.12 1.03
CA ASN A 637 13.71 1.20 0.74
C ASN A 637 12.28 1.31 1.28
N GLN A 638 11.46 0.25 1.12
CA GLN A 638 10.09 0.24 1.63
C GLN A 638 10.02 0.28 3.17
N ILE A 639 10.95 -0.43 3.82
CA ILE A 639 11.07 -0.48 5.28
C ILE A 639 11.50 0.88 5.83
N GLU A 640 12.55 1.47 5.27
CA GLU A 640 13.08 2.79 5.61
C GLU A 640 12.02 3.88 5.48
N GLY A 641 11.30 3.90 4.34
CA GLY A 641 10.19 4.83 4.15
C GLY A 641 9.08 4.65 5.19
N GLY A 642 8.75 3.42 5.58
CA GLY A 642 7.74 3.17 6.63
C GLY A 642 8.17 3.62 8.02
N ILE A 643 9.45 3.49 8.35
CA ILE A 643 10.03 3.98 9.61
C ILE A 643 9.98 5.52 9.66
N ILE A 644 10.39 6.19 8.57
CA ILE A 644 10.38 7.64 8.46
C ILE A 644 8.94 8.19 8.54
N ASP A 645 8.00 7.60 7.80
CA ASP A 645 6.58 7.95 7.86
C ASP A 645 6.04 7.79 9.28
N GLY A 646 6.29 6.63 9.92
CA GLY A 646 5.79 6.33 11.26
C GLY A 646 6.29 7.31 12.33
N ILE A 647 7.58 7.66 12.29
CA ILE A 647 8.15 8.71 13.17
C ILE A 647 7.47 10.05 12.89
N GLY A 648 7.37 10.44 11.62
CA GLY A 648 6.82 11.73 11.23
C GLY A 648 5.39 11.93 11.66
N HIS A 649 4.53 10.94 11.37
CA HIS A 649 3.11 11.04 11.69
C HIS A 649 2.83 10.99 13.18
N ALA A 650 3.51 10.11 13.92
CA ALA A 650 3.35 10.04 15.37
C ALA A 650 3.84 11.31 16.08
N THR A 651 4.81 12.03 15.49
CA THR A 651 5.41 13.20 16.13
C THR A 651 4.71 14.50 15.78
N TYR A 652 4.20 14.65 14.54
CA TYR A 652 3.89 15.98 13.99
C TYR A 652 2.55 16.13 13.29
N SER A 653 1.97 15.04 12.79
CA SER A 653 0.87 15.14 11.84
C SER A 653 -0.49 15.08 12.54
N GLU A 654 -1.37 15.99 12.18
CA GLU A 654 -2.77 16.01 12.60
C GLU A 654 -3.64 16.70 11.55
N MET A 655 -4.87 16.22 11.38
CA MET A 655 -5.94 16.94 10.70
C MET A 655 -7.04 17.21 11.72
N THR A 656 -7.36 18.49 11.93
CA THR A 656 -8.36 18.95 12.88
C THR A 656 -9.53 19.63 12.17
N PHE A 657 -10.67 19.71 12.87
CA PHE A 657 -11.95 20.18 12.34
C PHE A 657 -12.62 21.15 13.29
N GLU A 658 -13.18 22.22 12.72
CA GLU A 658 -14.06 23.18 13.40
C GLU A 658 -15.29 23.39 12.52
N ASN A 659 -16.49 23.15 13.05
CA ASN A 659 -17.75 23.25 12.31
C ASN A 659 -17.69 22.53 10.94
N GLY A 660 -17.20 21.31 10.93
CA GLY A 660 -17.03 20.47 9.74
C GLY A 660 -15.87 20.88 8.82
N GLN A 661 -15.23 22.04 9.04
CA GLN A 661 -14.16 22.55 8.17
C GLN A 661 -12.79 21.99 8.58
N PRO A 662 -12.01 21.39 7.65
CA PRO A 662 -10.62 21.05 7.88
C PRO A 662 -9.75 22.29 8.13
N GLN A 663 -8.94 22.26 9.18
CA GLN A 663 -8.12 23.40 9.60
C GLN A 663 -6.75 23.48 8.91
N HIS A 664 -6.30 22.39 8.29
CA HIS A 664 -5.04 22.36 7.53
C HIS A 664 -5.33 22.14 6.06
N LYS A 665 -4.76 23.01 5.20
CA LYS A 665 -5.08 23.02 3.77
C LYS A 665 -3.86 22.73 2.89
N ASN A 666 -2.65 22.97 3.38
CA ASN A 666 -1.40 22.75 2.66
C ASN A 666 -0.24 22.44 3.64
N PHE A 667 0.96 22.14 3.14
CA PHE A 667 2.16 21.77 3.91
C PHE A 667 2.78 22.90 4.75
N ASP A 668 2.30 24.12 4.58
CA ASP A 668 2.60 25.27 5.44
C ASP A 668 1.90 25.14 6.81
N THR A 669 0.70 24.57 6.82
CA THR A 669 -0.16 24.43 8.00
C THR A 669 -0.22 23.00 8.52
N TYR A 670 -0.06 22.00 7.64
CA TYR A 670 0.07 20.58 7.95
C TYR A 670 1.53 20.15 8.02
N ARG A 671 1.98 19.65 9.17
CA ARG A 671 3.38 19.33 9.41
C ARG A 671 3.68 17.86 9.10
N LEU A 672 4.52 17.64 8.08
CA LEU A 672 5.22 16.39 7.84
C LEU A 672 6.63 16.44 8.44
N ILE A 673 7.25 15.28 8.60
CA ILE A 673 8.66 15.17 8.95
C ILE A 673 9.55 15.85 7.91
N ARG A 674 10.63 16.49 8.36
CA ARG A 674 11.63 17.14 7.52
C ARG A 674 12.94 16.35 7.48
N HIS A 675 13.80 16.61 6.50
CA HIS A 675 15.09 15.90 6.36
C HIS A 675 15.95 15.92 7.63
N LYS A 676 15.98 17.04 8.36
CA LYS A 676 16.74 17.18 9.62
C LYS A 676 16.19 16.36 10.79
N GLU A 677 14.96 15.84 10.65
CA GLU A 677 14.22 15.09 11.67
C GLU A 677 14.18 13.58 11.35
N ALA A 678 14.55 13.19 10.12
CA ALA A 678 14.68 11.79 9.74
C ALA A 678 15.82 11.11 10.51
N PRO A 679 15.73 9.78 10.77
CA PRO A 679 16.83 9.02 11.33
C PRO A 679 18.12 9.22 10.55
N LYS A 680 19.26 9.38 11.24
CA LYS A 680 20.56 9.45 10.54
C LYS A 680 20.94 8.12 9.91
N GLU A 681 20.55 7.01 10.55
CA GLU A 681 20.84 5.66 10.06
C GLU A 681 19.68 4.69 10.33
N ILE A 682 19.40 3.82 9.36
CA ILE A 682 18.46 2.71 9.50
C ILE A 682 19.15 1.44 9.02
N GLU A 683 19.23 0.43 9.88
CA GLU A 683 19.73 -0.90 9.52
C GLU A 683 18.59 -1.91 9.50
N THR A 684 18.48 -2.65 8.39
CA THR A 684 17.42 -3.65 8.19
C THR A 684 18.00 -5.05 8.06
N PHE A 685 17.42 -6.00 8.79
CA PHE A 685 17.80 -7.41 8.80
C PHE A 685 16.58 -8.28 8.48
N PHE A 686 16.73 -9.19 7.52
CA PHE A 686 15.68 -10.13 7.15
C PHE A 686 15.93 -11.49 7.80
N VAL A 687 14.88 -12.12 8.30
CA VAL A 687 14.91 -13.52 8.75
C VAL A 687 14.89 -14.42 7.52
N ASP A 688 15.86 -15.33 7.42
CA ASP A 688 15.89 -16.36 6.39
C ASP A 688 15.26 -17.65 6.94
N ASN A 689 14.03 -17.93 6.49
CA ASN A 689 13.24 -19.09 6.94
C ASN A 689 12.65 -19.92 5.78
N GLY A 690 12.93 -19.55 4.52
CA GLY A 690 12.42 -20.23 3.33
C GLY A 690 10.89 -20.19 3.15
N ILE A 691 10.15 -19.46 3.97
CA ILE A 691 8.69 -19.33 3.87
C ILE A 691 8.36 -18.49 2.64
N ASP A 692 7.26 -18.83 1.96
CA ASP A 692 6.72 -18.02 0.86
C ASP A 692 6.61 -16.53 1.24
N PRO A 693 6.85 -15.59 0.31
CA PRO A 693 6.83 -14.17 0.60
C PRO A 693 5.51 -13.71 1.23
N THR A 694 5.59 -12.87 2.26
CA THR A 694 4.42 -12.26 2.91
C THR A 694 4.33 -10.76 2.58
N GLY A 695 3.59 -9.96 3.36
CA GLY A 695 3.37 -8.55 3.06
C GLY A 695 4.50 -7.63 3.55
N LEU A 696 4.91 -6.62 2.77
CA LEU A 696 5.99 -5.69 3.18
C LEU A 696 5.70 -4.20 2.99
N GLY A 697 4.61 -3.82 2.32
CA GLY A 697 4.29 -2.41 2.06
C GLY A 697 4.05 -1.59 3.33
N GLU A 698 3.56 -2.22 4.37
CA GLU A 698 2.99 -1.61 5.58
C GLU A 698 3.71 -1.95 6.91
N PRO A 699 4.25 -3.18 7.13
CA PRO A 699 4.64 -3.64 8.47
C PRO A 699 5.74 -2.90 9.23
N SER A 700 6.59 -2.11 8.57
CA SER A 700 7.65 -1.36 9.26
C SER A 700 7.16 -0.07 9.94
N LEU A 701 5.98 0.44 9.55
CA LEU A 701 5.42 1.66 10.10
C LEU A 701 4.82 1.47 11.51
N PRO A 702 4.00 0.45 11.80
CA PRO A 702 3.34 0.32 13.09
C PRO A 702 4.27 0.26 14.32
N PRO A 703 5.34 -0.58 14.36
CA PRO A 703 6.13 -0.73 15.58
C PRO A 703 6.99 0.49 15.91
N ILE A 704 7.41 1.30 14.93
CA ILE A 704 8.33 2.43 15.18
C ILE A 704 7.72 3.47 16.11
N ILE A 705 6.39 3.60 16.09
CA ILE A 705 5.64 4.53 16.92
C ILE A 705 5.84 4.18 18.41
N GLY A 706 5.74 2.90 18.75
CA GLY A 706 5.96 2.43 20.11
C GLY A 706 7.43 2.55 20.52
N ALA A 707 8.36 2.22 19.62
CA ALA A 707 9.80 2.38 19.88
C ALA A 707 10.16 3.85 20.13
N LEU A 708 9.59 4.77 19.35
CA LEU A 708 9.76 6.21 19.54
C LEU A 708 9.18 6.67 20.88
N ALA A 709 7.94 6.31 21.21
CA ALA A 709 7.32 6.69 22.48
C ALA A 709 8.14 6.21 23.69
N ASN A 710 8.64 4.98 23.64
CA ASN A 710 9.47 4.39 24.68
C ASN A 710 10.84 5.08 24.78
N ALA A 711 11.45 5.41 23.64
CA ALA A 711 12.71 6.16 23.61
C ALA A 711 12.54 7.58 24.17
N LEU A 712 11.47 8.29 23.79
CA LEU A 712 11.12 9.61 24.32
C LEU A 712 10.92 9.57 25.84
N TYR A 713 10.29 8.52 26.36
CA TYR A 713 10.18 8.33 27.80
C TYR A 713 11.53 8.17 28.48
N LYS A 714 12.41 7.31 27.94
CA LYS A 714 13.79 7.21 28.46
C LYS A 714 14.54 8.53 28.35
N ALA A 715 14.20 9.35 27.37
CA ALA A 715 14.82 10.64 27.16
C ALA A 715 14.34 11.72 28.14
N THR A 716 13.05 11.78 28.42
CA THR A 716 12.40 12.93 29.07
C THR A 716 11.82 12.61 30.45
N GLY A 717 11.68 11.32 30.79
CA GLY A 717 10.89 10.87 31.94
C GLY A 717 9.38 11.00 31.74
N GLN A 718 8.91 11.42 30.56
CA GLN A 718 7.50 11.64 30.26
C GLN A 718 6.97 10.60 29.27
N ARG A 719 5.85 9.97 29.61
CA ARG A 719 5.13 9.06 28.73
C ARG A 719 4.20 9.85 27.81
N HIS A 720 4.16 9.49 26.53
CA HIS A 720 3.29 10.12 25.54
C HIS A 720 2.09 9.25 25.22
N TYR A 721 0.89 9.79 25.42
CA TYR A 721 -0.38 9.07 25.25
C TYR A 721 -1.17 9.51 24.01
N ASN A 722 -0.95 10.72 23.53
CA ASN A 722 -1.72 11.32 22.45
C ASN A 722 -0.78 11.64 21.30
N GLN A 723 -1.10 11.15 20.10
CA GLN A 723 -0.47 11.66 18.87
C GLN A 723 -1.15 12.98 18.47
N PRO A 724 -0.43 13.93 17.85
CA PRO A 724 1.01 13.93 17.68
C PRO A 724 1.75 14.14 19.02
N PHE A 725 2.92 13.51 19.19
CA PHE A 725 3.70 13.61 20.43
C PHE A 725 4.29 14.99 20.68
N ILE A 726 4.41 15.83 19.64
CA ILE A 726 4.88 17.21 19.72
C ILE A 726 3.81 18.12 19.11
N THR A 727 3.20 18.96 19.95
CA THR A 727 2.16 19.93 19.54
C THR A 727 2.69 21.36 19.40
N GLU A 728 3.85 21.67 20.00
CA GLU A 728 4.50 22.98 19.86
C GLU A 728 5.24 23.08 18.52
N LYS A 729 4.74 23.93 17.62
CA LYS A 729 5.36 24.21 16.33
C LYS A 729 6.57 25.12 16.52
N SER A 730 7.78 24.57 16.68
CA SER A 730 8.99 25.31 16.29
C SER A 730 9.08 25.31 14.76
N VAL A 731 8.28 26.16 14.11
CA VAL A 731 8.48 26.46 12.68
C VAL A 731 9.71 27.35 12.58
N ILE A 732 10.88 26.72 12.52
CA ILE A 732 12.10 27.41 12.13
C ILE A 732 12.40 27.06 10.68
N GLY A 733 12.22 28.08 9.83
CA GLY A 733 12.93 28.32 8.58
C GLY A 733 12.86 27.22 7.54
#